data_AF-A0A2D6QAA9-F1
#
_entry.id   AF-A0A2D6QAA9-F1
#
_cell.length_a   1.000
_cell.length_b   1.000
_cell.length_c   1.000
_cell.angle_alpha   90.00
_cell.angle_beta   90.00
_cell.angle_gamma   90.00
#
_symmetry.space_group_name_H-M   'P 1'
#
loop_
_entity.id
_entity.type
_entity.pdbx_description
1 polymer ?
#
loop_
_entity_poly.entity_id
_entity_poly.type
_entity_poly.pdbx_seq_one_letter_code
_entity_poly.pdbx_strand_id
1 'polypeptide(L)'
;MARPLLARCLPVVLAAAPALGQIGTPYCFGVGCPCGNDDSSAGCGNFGKDGDPGTGALLSASGSGDLFADDLVLTLTGVDRGKFGLMFMGSARAGTPSGDGLLCIGPGATGLWRFPVQKSNPAGELSLVNPITLSQGFGAGGQILAGTTWGFQAWYRDPLGPCGTGANFSNALDVAFEAPGTSGPTLAQLAGNKLQAYPYFEYITSMNEGARVRAALDSTRFPWLVGLTGDLYVVAAKGKSRWDVDPQLLDVRGAPTTVSIQPGGTKANTFLLAKGTLSGTTGVELGVGYDVVFDTDSDGLLGPGDVIDGYSAEAGFYVVRDTAILGPEPMTGLLYSGGTWLKQNIFYPTNIASLGPRPLVVVSHGNGHDYRWYNHIGEHMASYGYVVMSHSNNTQPGIETASITTIDNTDHFLGNLGVIAGGVLDGLVDGTQIVWLGHSRGGEGVVRAYDRLIDGENVPTNFTWQDIRLVSSIAPTTFLEKKKVLPHEVPYHLWIGSADADVTGAPGSGHEPYSILERAKGDKMSITLQGAGHGVFHNGGGNWWASGPCLNGPTRVHPIVKGYFLPLVDHIVGGGPAGRDFLWRHYEAFQPISAPPNGNGCIVVNLELHEKDGPAVFVIDDFQTNDGLALSSSGQSVTFNVTDASEGRLDDKDGTLDWDGTDPFNGMTRNVRPADKQKGMVFSFDAVPSFIEWAVDPAQSNLADDTYLSFRACQGTRHPLTAATLQDVTFEVSLRDNLGVTSRIVIDSYGGGIAEPYQRTGLGPGAGWGNEFETIRIRLTDFLADGTGLNLARIEAVRFDLGPGHGSNEGRLGLDDLEVIR
;
A
#
# COMPACT_ATOMS: atom_id res chain seq x y z
N MET A 1 -12.66 -50.03 -40.18
CA MET A 1 -14.14 -50.02 -40.15
C MET A 1 -14.57 -48.69 -39.59
N ALA A 2 -15.12 -47.82 -40.44
CA ALA A 2 -15.67 -46.53 -40.06
C ALA A 2 -17.16 -46.69 -39.68
N ARG A 3 -17.61 -45.98 -38.64
CA ARG A 3 -19.03 -45.62 -38.44
C ARG A 3 -19.10 -44.17 -37.94
N PRO A 4 -19.91 -43.31 -38.58
CA PRO A 4 -20.03 -41.89 -38.21
C PRO A 4 -21.15 -41.67 -37.20
N LEU A 5 -20.97 -40.69 -36.31
CA LEU A 5 -22.05 -40.14 -35.47
C LEU A 5 -22.54 -38.84 -36.12
N LEU A 6 -23.80 -38.86 -36.57
CA LEU A 6 -24.54 -37.67 -36.99
C LEU A 6 -24.84 -36.79 -35.76
N ALA A 7 -24.35 -35.56 -35.78
CA ALA A 7 -24.84 -34.49 -34.93
C ALA A 7 -26.13 -33.90 -35.54
N ARG A 8 -27.25 -34.02 -34.82
CA ARG A 8 -28.46 -33.22 -35.08
C ARG A 8 -28.35 -31.92 -34.29
N CYS A 9 -28.19 -30.80 -34.99
CA CYS A 9 -28.41 -29.47 -34.40
C CYS A 9 -29.92 -29.24 -34.22
N LEU A 10 -30.36 -29.01 -32.98
CA LEU A 10 -31.53 -28.18 -32.68
C LEU A 10 -31.02 -26.80 -32.24
N PRO A 11 -31.64 -25.68 -32.67
CA PRO A 11 -31.26 -24.36 -32.19
C PRO A 11 -31.81 -24.18 -30.76
N VAL A 12 -30.92 -24.05 -29.79
CA VAL A 12 -31.26 -23.51 -28.47
C VAL A 12 -31.32 -21.99 -28.63
N VAL A 13 -32.48 -21.41 -28.38
CA VAL A 13 -32.63 -19.96 -28.16
C VAL A 13 -31.92 -19.64 -26.85
N LEU A 14 -30.74 -19.01 -26.92
CA LEU A 14 -30.09 -18.43 -25.74
C LEU A 14 -30.91 -17.22 -25.30
N ALA A 15 -31.60 -17.33 -24.17
CA ALA A 15 -31.88 -16.15 -23.35
C ALA A 15 -30.59 -15.80 -22.60
N ALA A 16 -30.11 -14.57 -22.74
CA ALA A 16 -28.95 -14.07 -22.01
C ALA A 16 -29.22 -14.13 -20.50
N ALA A 17 -28.32 -14.79 -19.76
CA ALA A 17 -28.28 -14.70 -18.30
C ALA A 17 -27.72 -13.32 -17.91
N PRO A 18 -28.22 -12.67 -16.83
CA PRO A 18 -27.62 -11.43 -16.36
C PRO A 18 -26.22 -11.70 -15.81
N ALA A 19 -25.29 -10.79 -16.11
CA ALA A 19 -23.95 -10.79 -15.53
C ALA A 19 -24.02 -10.56 -14.02
N LEU A 20 -23.24 -11.32 -13.24
CA LEU A 20 -23.00 -11.07 -11.82
C LEU A 20 -22.47 -9.63 -11.66
N GLY A 21 -23.22 -8.76 -10.98
CA GLY A 21 -22.79 -7.39 -10.63
C GLY A 21 -23.57 -6.22 -11.26
N GLN A 22 -24.55 -6.46 -12.14
CA GLN A 22 -25.37 -5.39 -12.74
C GLN A 22 -26.39 -4.82 -11.74
N ILE A 23 -26.38 -3.49 -11.53
CA ILE A 23 -27.39 -2.76 -10.74
C ILE A 23 -28.46 -2.17 -11.66
N GLY A 24 -29.71 -2.17 -11.22
CA GLY A 24 -30.84 -1.65 -12.00
C GLY A 24 -31.33 -2.62 -13.10
N THR A 25 -32.46 -2.28 -13.71
CA THR A 25 -33.10 -3.10 -14.75
C THR A 25 -32.81 -2.51 -16.13
N PRO A 26 -31.98 -3.14 -16.97
CA PRO A 26 -31.71 -2.65 -18.33
C PRO A 26 -32.93 -2.90 -19.23
N TYR A 27 -33.21 -1.95 -20.12
CA TYR A 27 -34.31 -2.01 -21.06
C TYR A 27 -34.03 -1.18 -22.31
N CYS A 28 -34.95 -1.26 -23.29
CA CYS A 28 -34.84 -0.52 -24.56
C CYS A 28 -33.56 -0.84 -25.35
N PHE A 29 -33.24 -2.13 -25.45
CA PHE A 29 -32.24 -2.61 -26.40
C PHE A 29 -32.68 -2.30 -27.83
N GLY A 30 -31.72 -2.20 -28.76
CA GLY A 30 -31.90 -1.79 -30.14
C GLY A 30 -32.79 -2.75 -30.95
N VAL A 31 -34.11 -2.65 -30.79
CA VAL A 31 -35.11 -3.41 -31.54
C VAL A 31 -36.05 -2.42 -32.23
N GLY A 32 -36.13 -2.48 -33.56
CA GLY A 32 -36.91 -1.52 -34.34
C GLY A 32 -36.21 -0.17 -34.53
N CYS A 33 -34.90 -0.20 -34.74
CA CYS A 33 -34.04 0.95 -34.89
C CYS A 33 -34.29 1.71 -36.21
N PRO A 34 -33.99 3.02 -36.27
CA PRO A 34 -34.43 3.92 -37.34
C PRO A 34 -33.99 3.54 -38.76
N CYS A 35 -32.86 2.83 -38.92
CA CYS A 35 -32.35 2.37 -40.22
C CYS A 35 -32.11 0.86 -40.29
N GLY A 36 -32.78 0.07 -39.43
CA GLY A 36 -32.62 -1.39 -39.39
C GLY A 36 -31.30 -1.86 -38.78
N ASN A 37 -30.62 -0.96 -38.05
CA ASN A 37 -29.42 -1.18 -37.26
C ASN A 37 -29.78 -1.74 -35.87
N ASP A 38 -30.49 -2.86 -35.84
CA ASP A 38 -30.93 -3.50 -34.60
C ASP A 38 -29.76 -4.22 -33.91
N ASP A 39 -29.65 -4.06 -32.59
CA ASP A 39 -28.79 -4.84 -31.70
C ASP A 39 -29.59 -5.22 -30.45
N SER A 40 -29.83 -6.52 -30.29
CA SER A 40 -30.62 -7.05 -29.17
C SER A 40 -29.90 -7.02 -27.81
N SER A 41 -28.62 -6.69 -27.79
CA SER A 41 -27.75 -6.72 -26.61
C SER A 41 -27.29 -5.35 -26.12
N ALA A 42 -27.47 -4.29 -26.92
CA ALA A 42 -27.07 -2.92 -26.59
C ALA A 42 -28.09 -1.89 -27.14
N GLY A 43 -27.70 -0.61 -27.24
CA GLY A 43 -28.46 0.39 -28.02
C GLY A 43 -28.49 0.05 -29.52
N CYS A 44 -29.08 0.89 -30.36
CA CYS A 44 -29.04 0.67 -31.81
C CYS A 44 -27.60 0.69 -32.35
N GLY A 45 -27.35 -0.08 -33.40
CA GLY A 45 -26.04 -0.23 -34.03
C GLY A 45 -25.40 1.12 -34.38
N ASN A 46 -24.10 1.26 -34.16
CA ASN A 46 -23.34 2.49 -34.27
C ASN A 46 -22.03 2.27 -35.06
N PHE A 47 -21.26 3.32 -35.36
CA PHE A 47 -19.89 3.15 -35.85
C PHE A 47 -18.88 3.28 -34.70
N GLY A 48 -18.98 2.34 -33.75
CA GLY A 48 -18.27 2.36 -32.48
C GLY A 48 -16.82 1.90 -32.54
N LYS A 49 -16.29 1.47 -31.39
CA LYS A 49 -14.89 1.04 -31.22
C LYS A 49 -14.46 -0.08 -32.19
N ASP A 50 -15.39 -0.97 -32.49
CA ASP A 50 -15.25 -2.15 -33.36
C ASP A 50 -15.53 -1.84 -34.84
N GLY A 51 -16.18 -0.72 -35.15
CA GLY A 51 -16.53 -0.28 -36.50
C GLY A 51 -17.62 -1.12 -37.17
N ASP A 52 -18.36 -1.93 -36.41
CA ASP A 52 -19.46 -2.75 -36.94
C ASP A 52 -20.80 -1.99 -36.81
N PRO A 53 -21.45 -1.59 -37.93
CA PRO A 53 -22.71 -0.86 -37.88
C PRO A 53 -23.89 -1.67 -37.27
N GLY A 54 -23.70 -2.96 -36.99
CA GLY A 54 -24.67 -3.84 -36.33
C GLY A 54 -24.53 -3.94 -34.81
N THR A 55 -23.51 -3.33 -34.19
CA THR A 55 -23.30 -3.36 -32.73
C THR A 55 -23.51 -1.98 -32.12
N GLY A 56 -24.24 -1.92 -31.01
CA GLY A 56 -24.58 -0.66 -30.34
C GLY A 56 -23.75 -0.38 -29.10
N ALA A 57 -23.88 0.83 -28.57
CA ALA A 57 -23.29 1.16 -27.27
C ALA A 57 -24.13 0.61 -26.11
N LEU A 58 -23.48 -0.03 -25.13
CA LEU A 58 -24.11 -0.65 -23.98
C LEU A 58 -23.87 0.20 -22.72
N LEU A 59 -24.96 0.60 -22.07
CA LEU A 59 -24.97 1.21 -20.74
C LEU A 59 -25.23 0.14 -19.69
N SER A 60 -24.27 -0.03 -18.78
CA SER A 60 -24.31 -0.92 -17.61
C SER A 60 -24.06 -0.13 -16.32
N ALA A 61 -24.29 -0.77 -15.16
CA ALA A 61 -24.05 -0.15 -13.87
C ALA A 61 -23.56 -1.15 -12.83
N SER A 62 -22.71 -0.66 -11.91
CA SER A 62 -22.17 -1.37 -10.75
C SER A 62 -22.29 -0.50 -9.49
N GLY A 63 -22.04 -1.07 -8.30
CA GLY A 63 -22.19 -0.39 -7.01
C GLY A 63 -23.54 -0.70 -6.36
N SER A 64 -24.25 0.32 -5.87
CA SER A 64 -25.59 0.18 -5.27
C SER A 64 -26.52 1.35 -5.62
N GLY A 65 -27.82 1.17 -5.38
CA GLY A 65 -28.80 2.27 -5.37
C GLY A 65 -28.90 2.97 -4.01
N ASP A 66 -27.97 2.70 -3.10
CA ASP A 66 -27.97 3.31 -1.77
C ASP A 66 -27.47 4.75 -1.88
N LEU A 67 -28.33 5.70 -1.50
CA LEU A 67 -28.01 7.12 -1.54
C LEU A 67 -26.74 7.51 -0.78
N PHE A 68 -26.33 6.69 0.19
CA PHE A 68 -25.27 7.03 1.14
C PHE A 68 -24.01 6.20 0.97
N ALA A 69 -24.09 5.01 0.37
CA ALA A 69 -22.92 4.36 -0.18
C ALA A 69 -22.31 5.23 -1.31
N ASP A 70 -23.15 5.93 -2.09
CA ASP A 70 -22.77 6.78 -3.24
C ASP A 70 -21.75 6.10 -4.17
N ASP A 71 -21.82 4.77 -4.26
CA ASP A 71 -20.88 3.92 -4.99
C ASP A 71 -21.39 3.54 -6.39
N LEU A 72 -22.53 4.11 -6.82
CA LEU A 72 -23.12 3.85 -8.12
C LEU A 72 -22.19 4.35 -9.24
N VAL A 73 -21.80 3.46 -10.14
CA VAL A 73 -21.05 3.80 -11.35
C VAL A 73 -21.84 3.37 -12.58
N LEU A 74 -22.06 4.30 -13.50
CA LEU A 74 -22.63 4.02 -14.81
C LEU A 74 -21.51 3.97 -15.85
N THR A 75 -21.46 2.89 -16.63
CA THR A 75 -20.43 2.70 -17.67
C THR A 75 -21.10 2.50 -19.01
N LEU A 76 -20.72 3.34 -19.98
CA LEU A 76 -21.09 3.20 -21.38
C LEU A 76 -19.89 2.64 -22.14
N THR A 77 -20.09 1.53 -22.84
CA THR A 77 -19.09 0.88 -23.69
C THR A 77 -19.54 0.87 -25.16
N GLY A 78 -18.61 0.65 -26.08
CA GLY A 78 -18.93 0.53 -27.51
C GLY A 78 -19.05 1.85 -28.26
N VAL A 79 -18.47 2.94 -27.73
CA VAL A 79 -18.38 4.24 -28.42
C VAL A 79 -17.05 4.34 -29.18
N ASP A 80 -17.00 5.05 -30.31
CA ASP A 80 -15.73 5.34 -30.99
C ASP A 80 -14.80 6.16 -30.07
N ARG A 81 -13.49 6.04 -30.30
CA ARG A 81 -12.44 6.59 -29.43
C ARG A 81 -12.40 8.11 -29.50
N GLY A 82 -12.26 8.76 -28.35
CA GLY A 82 -12.15 10.21 -28.25
C GLY A 82 -13.40 10.99 -28.68
N LYS A 83 -14.58 10.37 -28.70
CA LYS A 83 -15.86 11.02 -29.02
C LYS A 83 -16.53 11.56 -27.77
N PHE A 84 -17.26 12.66 -27.96
CA PHE A 84 -18.04 13.25 -26.88
C PHE A 84 -19.38 12.53 -26.71
N GLY A 85 -19.76 12.31 -25.46
CA GLY A 85 -21.09 11.85 -25.08
C GLY A 85 -21.50 12.44 -23.73
N LEU A 86 -22.74 12.21 -23.36
CA LEU A 86 -23.25 12.58 -22.04
C LEU A 86 -24.27 11.55 -21.59
N MET A 87 -24.29 11.28 -20.29
CA MET A 87 -25.34 10.53 -19.64
C MET A 87 -26.42 11.48 -19.13
N PHE A 88 -27.66 11.02 -19.10
CA PHE A 88 -28.79 11.79 -18.64
C PHE A 88 -29.82 10.89 -17.97
N MET A 89 -30.68 11.49 -17.16
CA MET A 89 -31.68 10.78 -16.37
C MET A 89 -33.08 11.39 -16.51
N GLY A 90 -34.11 10.56 -16.34
CA GLY A 90 -35.51 10.94 -16.38
C GLY A 90 -36.40 9.95 -15.62
N SER A 91 -37.65 10.33 -15.34
CA SER A 91 -38.59 9.52 -14.55
C SER A 91 -39.62 8.75 -15.38
N ALA A 92 -39.66 8.94 -16.70
CA ALA A 92 -40.57 8.22 -17.58
C ALA A 92 -39.81 7.34 -18.58
N ARG A 93 -40.35 6.17 -18.89
CA ARG A 93 -39.87 5.36 -20.01
C ARG A 93 -40.40 5.90 -21.33
N ALA A 94 -39.56 5.84 -22.36
CA ALA A 94 -39.86 6.18 -23.75
C ALA A 94 -39.33 5.07 -24.68
N GLY A 95 -39.29 5.33 -25.98
CA GLY A 95 -38.78 4.41 -27.00
C GLY A 95 -38.94 5.00 -28.39
N THR A 96 -38.63 6.27 -28.55
CA THR A 96 -38.87 7.01 -29.79
C THR A 96 -37.58 7.13 -30.62
N PRO A 97 -37.63 6.85 -31.93
CA PRO A 97 -36.53 7.12 -32.85
C PRO A 97 -35.94 8.53 -32.67
N SER A 98 -34.63 8.61 -32.45
CA SER A 98 -33.89 9.86 -32.26
C SER A 98 -32.43 9.67 -32.66
N GLY A 99 -31.95 10.45 -33.61
CA GLY A 99 -30.65 10.20 -34.25
C GLY A 99 -30.64 8.83 -34.92
N ASP A 100 -29.55 8.09 -34.75
CA ASP A 100 -29.39 6.72 -35.25
C ASP A 100 -29.95 5.65 -34.29
N GLY A 101 -30.52 6.08 -33.16
CA GLY A 101 -30.97 5.19 -32.09
C GLY A 101 -32.36 5.49 -31.55
N LEU A 102 -32.61 5.02 -30.32
CA LEU A 102 -33.86 5.18 -29.61
C LEU A 102 -33.64 6.05 -28.37
N LEU A 103 -34.46 7.10 -28.21
CA LEU A 103 -34.58 7.84 -26.95
C LEU A 103 -35.56 7.09 -26.04
N CYS A 104 -35.02 6.48 -24.99
CA CYS A 104 -35.69 5.48 -24.15
C CYS A 104 -36.07 6.00 -22.76
N ILE A 105 -35.61 7.20 -22.41
CA ILE A 105 -36.02 7.93 -21.22
C ILE A 105 -36.67 9.26 -21.61
N GLY A 106 -37.75 9.60 -20.92
CA GLY A 106 -38.52 10.81 -21.08
C GLY A 106 -38.55 11.63 -19.79
N PRO A 107 -38.96 12.91 -19.88
CA PRO A 107 -38.89 13.84 -18.75
C PRO A 107 -39.83 13.48 -17.59
N GLY A 108 -40.92 12.75 -17.84
CA GLY A 108 -41.91 12.47 -16.80
C GLY A 108 -42.40 13.73 -16.08
N ALA A 109 -42.67 13.61 -14.77
CA ALA A 109 -43.10 14.75 -13.95
C ALA A 109 -41.94 15.63 -13.45
N THR A 110 -40.69 15.18 -13.61
CA THR A 110 -39.51 15.76 -12.95
C THR A 110 -38.53 16.43 -13.91
N GLY A 111 -38.64 16.19 -15.22
CA GLY A 111 -37.73 16.71 -16.26
C GLY A 111 -36.66 15.70 -16.72
N LEU A 112 -35.91 16.07 -17.76
CA LEU A 112 -34.70 15.37 -18.18
C LEU A 112 -33.48 16.13 -17.68
N TRP A 113 -32.63 15.45 -16.92
CA TRP A 113 -31.45 16.02 -16.28
C TRP A 113 -30.19 15.47 -16.90
N ARG A 114 -29.24 16.34 -17.24
CA ARG A 114 -28.04 15.98 -18.00
C ARG A 114 -26.82 16.09 -17.12
N PHE A 115 -26.03 15.02 -17.05
CA PHE A 115 -24.72 15.05 -16.44
C PHE A 115 -23.70 15.75 -17.36
N PRO A 116 -22.51 16.12 -16.84
CA PRO A 116 -21.48 16.76 -17.64
C PRO A 116 -21.11 15.96 -18.90
N VAL A 117 -20.73 16.67 -19.96
CA VAL A 117 -20.22 16.06 -21.18
C VAL A 117 -18.87 15.38 -20.88
N GLN A 118 -18.70 14.15 -21.36
CA GLN A 118 -17.50 13.36 -21.22
C GLN A 118 -16.93 12.99 -22.59
N LYS A 119 -15.66 12.63 -22.65
CA LYS A 119 -14.96 12.18 -23.86
C LYS A 119 -14.52 10.74 -23.68
N SER A 120 -14.77 9.88 -24.67
CA SER A 120 -14.46 8.46 -24.56
C SER A 120 -12.96 8.22 -24.54
N ASN A 121 -12.55 7.27 -23.69
CA ASN A 121 -11.15 6.87 -23.56
C ASN A 121 -10.68 6.04 -24.80
N PRO A 122 -9.40 5.64 -24.88
CA PRO A 122 -8.90 4.78 -25.97
C PRO A 122 -9.59 3.40 -26.05
N ALA A 123 -10.23 2.96 -24.97
CA ALA A 123 -11.05 1.75 -24.94
C ALA A 123 -12.50 1.98 -25.41
N GLY A 124 -12.89 3.20 -25.79
CA GLY A 124 -14.25 3.50 -26.27
C GLY A 124 -15.29 3.60 -25.16
N GLU A 125 -14.88 3.99 -23.95
CA GLU A 125 -15.74 4.00 -22.76
C GLU A 125 -15.96 5.39 -22.19
N LEU A 126 -17.13 5.60 -21.59
CA LEU A 126 -17.49 6.75 -20.76
C LEU A 126 -17.99 6.22 -19.41
N SER A 127 -17.53 6.81 -18.30
CA SER A 127 -17.95 6.40 -16.94
C SER A 127 -18.44 7.60 -16.14
N LEU A 128 -19.62 7.48 -15.56
CA LEU A 128 -20.18 8.43 -14.60
C LEU A 128 -20.14 7.82 -13.21
N VAL A 129 -19.30 8.37 -12.35
CA VAL A 129 -19.20 8.01 -10.93
C VAL A 129 -20.05 8.94 -10.08
N ASN A 130 -20.59 8.42 -8.98
CA ASN A 130 -21.35 9.14 -7.95
C ASN A 130 -22.49 10.01 -8.52
N PRO A 131 -23.37 9.45 -9.39
CA PRO A 131 -24.48 10.20 -9.98
C PRO A 131 -25.45 10.72 -8.93
N ILE A 132 -25.54 10.10 -7.74
CA ILE A 132 -26.35 10.56 -6.62
C ILE A 132 -25.84 11.92 -6.15
N THR A 133 -24.55 12.04 -5.81
CA THR A 133 -23.92 13.32 -5.42
C THR A 133 -24.03 14.36 -6.54
N LEU A 134 -23.77 13.98 -7.79
CA LEU A 134 -23.87 14.92 -8.92
C LEU A 134 -25.29 15.44 -9.14
N SER A 135 -26.31 14.62 -8.89
CA SER A 135 -27.71 15.04 -9.02
C SER A 135 -28.11 16.12 -8.02
N GLN A 136 -27.40 16.25 -6.90
CA GLN A 136 -27.68 17.29 -5.90
C GLN A 136 -27.40 18.71 -6.42
N GLY A 137 -26.55 18.84 -7.44
CA GLY A 137 -26.28 20.10 -8.13
C GLY A 137 -27.37 20.50 -9.14
N PHE A 138 -28.38 19.65 -9.38
CA PHE A 138 -29.51 19.98 -10.23
C PHE A 138 -30.53 20.88 -9.51
N GLY A 139 -31.36 21.56 -10.29
CA GLY A 139 -32.47 22.35 -9.74
C GLY A 139 -33.52 21.46 -9.06
N ALA A 140 -34.43 22.09 -8.32
CA ALA A 140 -35.51 21.38 -7.62
C ALA A 140 -36.25 20.40 -8.56
N GLY A 141 -36.32 19.14 -8.17
CA GLY A 141 -36.92 18.05 -8.95
C GLY A 141 -35.92 17.17 -9.72
N GLY A 142 -34.63 17.56 -9.81
CA GLY A 142 -33.57 16.74 -10.42
C GLY A 142 -32.73 15.93 -9.44
N GLN A 143 -32.96 16.11 -8.14
CA GLN A 143 -32.23 15.43 -7.10
C GLN A 143 -32.67 13.96 -7.00
N ILE A 144 -31.70 13.05 -6.94
CA ILE A 144 -31.96 11.65 -6.60
C ILE A 144 -32.21 11.58 -5.09
N LEU A 145 -33.34 10.98 -4.70
CA LEU A 145 -33.83 10.91 -3.33
C LEU A 145 -34.25 9.47 -2.98
N ALA A 146 -34.39 9.19 -1.69
CA ALA A 146 -34.77 7.88 -1.18
C ALA A 146 -36.17 7.51 -1.67
N GLY A 147 -36.35 6.25 -2.04
CA GLY A 147 -37.61 5.73 -2.58
C GLY A 147 -37.93 6.18 -4.00
N THR A 148 -37.01 6.85 -4.70
CA THR A 148 -37.20 7.25 -6.11
C THR A 148 -36.64 6.19 -7.07
N THR A 149 -37.11 6.20 -8.31
CA THR A 149 -36.53 5.39 -9.39
C THR A 149 -36.25 6.30 -10.57
N TRP A 150 -35.03 6.22 -11.11
CA TRP A 150 -34.61 7.01 -12.26
C TRP A 150 -34.13 6.11 -13.39
N GLY A 151 -34.56 6.44 -14.60
CA GLY A 151 -34.04 5.85 -15.83
C GLY A 151 -32.83 6.64 -16.30
N PHE A 152 -31.73 5.96 -16.58
CA PHE A 152 -30.50 6.50 -17.14
C PHE A 152 -30.32 6.07 -18.60
N GLN A 153 -29.79 6.96 -19.43
CA GLN A 153 -29.41 6.67 -20.81
C GLN A 153 -28.24 7.56 -21.22
N ALA A 154 -27.48 7.14 -22.23
CA ALA A 154 -26.43 7.97 -22.83
C ALA A 154 -26.77 8.41 -24.25
N TRP A 155 -26.37 9.64 -24.57
CA TRP A 155 -26.27 10.17 -25.92
C TRP A 155 -24.79 10.33 -26.27
N TYR A 156 -24.39 9.97 -27.49
CA TYR A 156 -23.00 10.09 -27.92
C TYR A 156 -22.88 10.46 -29.39
N ARG A 157 -21.74 11.09 -29.74
CA ARG A 157 -21.38 11.42 -31.12
C ARG A 157 -21.06 10.14 -31.89
N ASP A 158 -21.68 10.02 -33.05
CA ASP A 158 -21.45 8.92 -33.99
C ASP A 158 -21.41 9.47 -35.43
N PRO A 159 -20.31 10.14 -35.84
CA PRO A 159 -20.24 10.86 -37.11
C PRO A 159 -20.38 9.99 -38.35
N LEU A 160 -20.07 8.70 -38.22
CA LEU A 160 -20.16 7.70 -39.29
C LEU A 160 -21.31 6.72 -39.06
N GLY A 161 -22.26 7.10 -38.20
CA GLY A 161 -23.34 6.23 -37.78
C GLY A 161 -24.22 5.75 -38.93
N PRO A 162 -24.90 4.59 -38.76
CA PRO A 162 -25.59 3.89 -39.85
C PRO A 162 -26.70 4.68 -40.54
N CYS A 163 -27.33 5.64 -39.84
CA CYS A 163 -28.38 6.49 -40.42
C CYS A 163 -27.87 7.89 -40.81
N GLY A 164 -26.58 8.19 -40.60
CA GLY A 164 -25.92 9.42 -41.02
C GLY A 164 -26.34 10.66 -40.24
N THR A 165 -26.99 10.53 -39.07
CA THR A 165 -27.43 11.69 -38.28
C THR A 165 -26.33 12.29 -37.40
N GLY A 166 -25.21 11.58 -37.24
CA GLY A 166 -24.04 12.04 -36.51
C GLY A 166 -24.09 11.79 -34.99
N ALA A 167 -25.12 11.11 -34.49
CA ALA A 167 -25.26 10.76 -33.07
C ALA A 167 -26.19 9.56 -32.86
N ASN A 168 -26.00 8.87 -31.74
CA ASN A 168 -26.75 7.68 -31.38
C ASN A 168 -26.99 7.62 -29.85
N PHE A 169 -27.79 6.65 -29.40
CA PHE A 169 -28.20 6.45 -28.01
C PHE A 169 -27.95 5.01 -27.57
N SER A 170 -27.64 4.82 -26.28
CA SER A 170 -27.49 3.50 -25.66
C SER A 170 -28.85 2.85 -25.35
N ASN A 171 -28.84 1.61 -24.85
CA ASN A 171 -29.97 1.12 -24.03
C ASN A 171 -30.18 2.01 -22.80
N ALA A 172 -31.30 1.84 -22.11
CA ALA A 172 -31.59 2.53 -20.86
C ALA A 172 -31.52 1.58 -19.65
N LEU A 173 -31.41 2.16 -18.46
CA LEU A 173 -31.30 1.45 -17.19
C LEU A 173 -32.15 2.13 -16.11
N ASP A 174 -33.10 1.42 -15.51
CA ASP A 174 -33.82 1.93 -14.34
C ASP A 174 -33.12 1.52 -13.05
N VAL A 175 -32.76 2.49 -12.21
CA VAL A 175 -32.17 2.26 -10.88
C VAL A 175 -33.14 2.77 -9.82
N ALA A 176 -33.46 1.91 -8.85
CA ALA A 176 -34.21 2.29 -7.66
C ALA A 176 -33.23 2.77 -6.58
N PHE A 177 -33.56 3.87 -5.93
CA PHE A 177 -32.75 4.48 -4.89
C PHE A 177 -33.40 4.31 -3.55
N GLU A 178 -32.63 3.84 -2.59
CA GLU A 178 -33.11 3.49 -1.26
C GLU A 178 -32.50 4.41 -0.19
N ALA A 179 -33.09 4.41 1.00
CA ALA A 179 -32.58 5.14 2.15
C ALA A 179 -31.24 4.53 2.64
N PRO A 180 -30.44 5.22 3.47
CA PRO A 180 -29.14 4.72 3.88
C PRO A 180 -29.25 3.33 4.50
N GLY A 181 -28.39 2.42 4.07
CA GLY A 181 -28.19 1.13 4.68
C GLY A 181 -29.33 0.14 4.44
N THR A 182 -30.36 0.43 3.64
CA THR A 182 -31.49 -0.52 3.45
C THR A 182 -31.11 -1.86 2.81
N SER A 183 -29.94 -1.95 2.16
CA SER A 183 -29.41 -3.18 1.56
C SER A 183 -28.41 -3.95 2.43
N GLY A 184 -27.92 -3.34 3.53
CA GLY A 184 -26.89 -3.89 4.43
C GLY A 184 -26.15 -2.80 5.21
N PRO A 185 -25.18 -3.15 6.06
CA PRO A 185 -24.40 -2.17 6.81
C PRO A 185 -23.49 -1.35 5.88
N THR A 186 -23.26 -0.08 6.23
CA THR A 186 -22.34 0.83 5.55
C THR A 186 -20.91 0.53 5.95
N LEU A 187 -20.02 0.30 4.97
CA LEU A 187 -18.60 0.04 5.24
C LEU A 187 -17.86 1.36 5.42
N ALA A 188 -17.20 1.52 6.56
CA ALA A 188 -16.32 2.64 6.83
C ALA A 188 -15.26 2.25 7.84
N GLN A 189 -14.06 2.80 7.68
CA GLN A 189 -13.08 2.74 8.76
C GLN A 189 -13.56 3.60 9.92
N LEU A 190 -13.40 3.07 11.13
CA LEU A 190 -13.82 3.71 12.36
C LEU A 190 -12.66 3.74 13.35
N ALA A 191 -11.89 2.66 13.47
CA ALA A 191 -10.84 2.52 14.47
C ALA A 191 -9.60 3.38 14.16
N GLY A 192 -9.05 4.06 15.17
CA GLY A 192 -7.95 4.99 14.93
C GLY A 192 -7.43 5.77 16.13
N ASN A 193 -6.45 6.62 15.83
CA ASN A 193 -5.82 7.52 16.79
C ASN A 193 -6.41 8.92 16.68
N LYS A 194 -6.64 9.56 17.82
CA LYS A 194 -6.99 10.98 17.84
C LYS A 194 -5.73 11.81 17.61
N LEU A 195 -5.78 12.73 16.64
CA LEU A 195 -4.71 13.68 16.34
C LEU A 195 -4.95 15.04 17.00
N GLN A 196 -3.89 15.81 17.19
CA GLN A 196 -3.97 17.16 17.77
C GLN A 196 -4.33 18.23 16.74
N ALA A 197 -3.88 18.03 15.49
CA ALA A 197 -4.13 18.88 14.34
C ALA A 197 -4.99 18.15 13.31
N TYR A 198 -5.42 18.87 12.27
CA TYR A 198 -6.12 18.30 11.12
C TYR A 198 -5.29 17.15 10.51
N PRO A 199 -5.88 15.99 10.17
CA PRO A 199 -7.31 15.66 10.03
C PRO A 199 -8.06 15.29 11.33
N TYR A 200 -7.45 15.53 12.50
CA TYR A 200 -7.96 15.26 13.85
C TYR A 200 -8.15 13.78 14.22
N PHE A 201 -8.09 12.88 13.24
CA PHE A 201 -8.14 11.44 13.44
C PHE A 201 -7.34 10.71 12.36
N GLU A 202 -6.55 9.71 12.77
CA GLU A 202 -5.81 8.80 11.89
C GLU A 202 -6.51 7.43 11.94
N TYR A 203 -7.10 7.01 10.82
CA TYR A 203 -7.65 5.65 10.68
C TYR A 203 -6.51 4.65 10.40
N ILE A 204 -6.40 3.64 11.24
CA ILE A 204 -5.27 2.69 11.25
C ILE A 204 -5.73 1.26 11.02
N THR A 205 -4.80 0.40 10.66
CA THR A 205 -5.01 -1.05 10.63
C THR A 205 -4.55 -1.70 11.93
N SER A 206 -3.42 -1.24 12.49
CA SER A 206 -2.77 -1.87 13.65
C SER A 206 -2.50 -0.94 14.82
N MET A 207 -2.85 -1.40 16.02
CA MET A 207 -2.56 -0.73 17.30
C MET A 207 -1.83 -1.66 18.23
N ASN A 208 -0.92 -1.13 19.03
CA ASN A 208 -0.26 -1.91 20.07
C ASN A 208 -1.23 -2.26 21.22
N GLU A 209 -1.07 -3.46 21.78
CA GLU A 209 -1.71 -3.87 23.03
C GLU A 209 -1.38 -2.84 24.13
N GLY A 210 -2.38 -2.52 24.96
CA GLY A 210 -2.27 -1.44 25.94
C GLY A 210 -2.53 -0.02 25.39
N ALA A 211 -2.60 0.17 24.06
CA ALA A 211 -2.97 1.46 23.47
C ALA A 211 -4.46 1.80 23.70
N ARG A 212 -4.77 3.10 23.59
CA ARG A 212 -6.16 3.59 23.69
C ARG A 212 -6.84 3.52 22.32
N VAL A 213 -7.72 2.56 22.13
CA VAL A 213 -8.52 2.45 20.91
C VAL A 213 -9.64 3.47 20.93
N ARG A 214 -9.79 4.21 19.83
CA ARG A 214 -10.88 5.16 19.60
C ARG A 214 -11.58 4.82 18.30
N ALA A 215 -12.83 5.25 18.19
CA ALA A 215 -13.54 5.32 16.93
C ALA A 215 -13.82 6.78 16.56
N ALA A 216 -13.77 7.10 15.27
CA ALA A 216 -14.32 8.33 14.74
C ALA A 216 -15.40 8.02 13.70
N LEU A 217 -16.49 8.80 13.76
CA LEU A 217 -17.54 8.80 12.76
C LEU A 217 -17.53 10.16 12.08
N ASP A 218 -17.03 10.22 10.85
CA ASP A 218 -16.97 11.48 10.13
C ASP A 218 -18.37 11.91 9.67
N SER A 219 -19.04 12.75 10.48
CA SER A 219 -20.38 13.26 10.16
C SER A 219 -20.42 14.24 8.99
N THR A 220 -19.28 14.62 8.41
CA THR A 220 -19.25 15.36 7.14
C THR A 220 -19.26 14.44 5.92
N ARG A 221 -18.67 13.24 6.05
CA ARG A 221 -18.78 12.16 5.05
C ARG A 221 -20.11 11.41 5.18
N PHE A 222 -20.60 11.24 6.40
CA PHE A 222 -21.85 10.55 6.71
C PHE A 222 -22.84 11.50 7.41
N PRO A 223 -23.35 12.54 6.71
CA PRO A 223 -24.21 13.57 7.31
C PRO A 223 -25.54 13.04 7.84
N TRP A 224 -25.99 11.87 7.37
CA TRP A 224 -27.19 11.20 7.86
C TRP A 224 -27.07 10.70 9.31
N LEU A 225 -25.84 10.51 9.81
CA LEU A 225 -25.61 10.14 11.19
C LEU A 225 -25.96 11.28 12.16
N VAL A 226 -25.93 12.54 11.70
CA VAL A 226 -26.10 13.70 12.58
C VAL A 226 -27.43 13.67 13.31
N GLY A 227 -27.38 13.76 14.64
CA GLY A 227 -28.55 13.71 15.52
C GLY A 227 -29.00 12.30 15.90
N LEU A 228 -28.44 11.25 15.29
CA LEU A 228 -28.67 9.88 15.72
C LEU A 228 -27.97 9.61 17.06
N THR A 229 -28.62 8.80 17.88
CA THR A 229 -28.02 8.18 19.07
C THR A 229 -28.02 6.69 18.84
N GLY A 230 -26.85 6.06 18.94
CA GLY A 230 -26.67 4.63 18.75
C GLY A 230 -25.53 4.10 19.61
N ASP A 231 -25.22 2.83 19.44
CA ASP A 231 -24.28 2.10 20.27
C ASP A 231 -23.01 1.74 19.47
N LEU A 232 -21.85 2.19 19.95
CA LEU A 232 -20.56 1.76 19.42
C LEU A 232 -20.12 0.46 20.06
N TYR A 233 -20.01 -0.60 19.27
CA TYR A 233 -19.51 -1.91 19.64
C TYR A 233 -18.06 -2.12 19.23
N VAL A 234 -17.33 -2.91 20.03
CA VAL A 234 -16.11 -3.59 19.58
C VAL A 234 -16.35 -5.07 19.70
N VAL A 235 -16.24 -5.80 18.60
CA VAL A 235 -16.56 -7.22 18.53
C VAL A 235 -15.36 -8.02 18.02
N ALA A 236 -15.30 -9.30 18.35
CA ALA A 236 -14.32 -10.18 17.71
C ALA A 236 -14.58 -10.21 16.20
N ALA A 237 -13.52 -10.05 15.40
CA ALA A 237 -13.69 -9.93 13.96
C ALA A 237 -14.35 -11.18 13.36
N LYS A 238 -15.24 -10.96 12.40
CA LYS A 238 -15.84 -12.04 11.59
C LYS A 238 -15.61 -11.74 10.12
N GLY A 239 -15.28 -12.78 9.36
CA GLY A 239 -15.30 -12.68 7.90
C GLY A 239 -16.72 -12.43 7.39
N LYS A 240 -16.88 -11.76 6.24
CA LYS A 240 -18.20 -11.42 5.67
C LYS A 240 -19.21 -12.58 5.69
N SER A 241 -18.79 -13.77 5.24
CA SER A 241 -19.68 -14.95 5.20
C SER A 241 -20.18 -15.39 6.58
N ARG A 242 -19.45 -15.08 7.65
CA ARG A 242 -19.90 -15.30 9.03
C ARG A 242 -20.81 -14.18 9.51
N TRP A 243 -20.54 -12.93 9.15
CA TRP A 243 -21.46 -11.82 9.44
C TRP A 243 -22.84 -12.05 8.82
N ASP A 244 -22.88 -12.52 7.57
CA ASP A 244 -24.14 -12.82 6.86
C ASP A 244 -24.98 -13.92 7.55
N VAL A 245 -24.35 -14.77 8.37
CA VAL A 245 -25.02 -15.89 9.08
C VAL A 245 -25.32 -15.54 10.54
N ASP A 246 -24.42 -14.82 11.19
CA ASP A 246 -24.50 -14.44 12.60
C ASP A 246 -24.23 -12.93 12.78
N PRO A 247 -25.29 -12.10 12.67
CA PRO A 247 -25.19 -10.67 12.84
C PRO A 247 -25.07 -10.23 14.31
N GLN A 248 -25.06 -11.14 15.29
CA GLN A 248 -25.07 -10.73 16.70
C GLN A 248 -23.82 -9.91 17.09
N LEU A 249 -24.08 -8.78 17.74
CA LEU A 249 -23.06 -7.89 18.31
C LEU A 249 -22.78 -8.29 19.76
N LEU A 250 -21.66 -8.97 19.97
CA LEU A 250 -21.17 -9.34 21.29
C LEU A 250 -19.95 -8.48 21.64
N ASP A 251 -20.17 -7.45 22.46
CA ASP A 251 -19.10 -6.53 22.81
C ASP A 251 -18.01 -7.19 23.66
N VAL A 252 -16.77 -7.21 23.16
CA VAL A 252 -15.63 -7.83 23.87
C VAL A 252 -15.24 -7.07 25.14
N ARG A 253 -15.70 -5.84 25.31
CA ARG A 253 -15.49 -5.00 26.50
C ARG A 253 -16.58 -5.23 27.56
N GLY A 254 -17.62 -6.00 27.24
CA GLY A 254 -18.74 -6.36 28.11
C GLY A 254 -20.00 -5.51 27.91
N ALA A 255 -19.88 -4.30 27.35
CA ALA A 255 -21.02 -3.46 26.97
C ALA A 255 -20.60 -2.43 25.89
N PRO A 256 -21.50 -2.07 24.96
CA PRO A 256 -21.24 -1.02 23.99
C PRO A 256 -21.16 0.37 24.65
N THR A 257 -20.71 1.35 23.87
CA THR A 257 -20.68 2.76 24.28
C THR A 257 -21.75 3.52 23.51
N THR A 258 -22.83 3.93 24.18
CA THR A 258 -23.85 4.79 23.57
C THR A 258 -23.30 6.18 23.28
N VAL A 259 -23.45 6.65 22.04
CA VAL A 259 -22.97 7.96 21.58
C VAL A 259 -24.03 8.67 20.75
N SER A 260 -24.00 10.01 20.75
CA SER A 260 -24.86 10.84 19.90
C SER A 260 -24.01 11.63 18.93
N ILE A 261 -24.29 11.49 17.64
CA ILE A 261 -23.47 12.09 16.59
C ILE A 261 -23.85 13.56 16.41
N GLN A 262 -22.83 14.41 16.42
CA GLN A 262 -22.93 15.86 16.29
C GLN A 262 -22.52 16.31 14.88
N PRO A 263 -22.98 17.48 14.40
CA PRO A 263 -22.33 18.12 13.26
C PRO A 263 -20.87 18.46 13.60
N GLY A 264 -19.97 18.44 12.62
CA GLY A 264 -18.56 18.84 12.80
C GLY A 264 -17.53 17.72 12.67
N GLY A 265 -17.82 16.68 11.88
CA GLY A 265 -16.84 15.71 11.39
C GLY A 265 -16.20 14.85 12.48
N THR A 266 -14.99 14.35 12.20
CA THR A 266 -14.23 13.50 13.13
C THR A 266 -13.86 14.26 14.40
N LYS A 267 -13.61 15.57 14.29
CA LYS A 267 -13.25 16.44 15.41
C LYS A 267 -14.31 16.45 16.51
N ALA A 268 -15.59 16.48 16.13
CA ALA A 268 -16.71 16.45 17.06
C ALA A 268 -17.08 15.01 17.50
N ASN A 269 -16.81 14.01 16.66
CA ASN A 269 -17.32 12.65 16.81
C ASN A 269 -16.22 11.60 16.97
N THR A 270 -15.25 11.88 17.85
CA THR A 270 -14.23 10.91 18.26
C THR A 270 -14.54 10.37 19.65
N PHE A 271 -14.67 9.06 19.77
CA PHE A 271 -15.11 8.37 20.98
C PHE A 271 -14.05 7.37 21.45
N LEU A 272 -13.84 7.28 22.77
CA LEU A 272 -12.91 6.33 23.36
C LEU A 272 -13.58 4.98 23.52
N LEU A 273 -13.10 3.97 22.79
CA LEU A 273 -13.65 2.62 22.83
C LEU A 273 -13.02 1.77 23.93
N ALA A 274 -11.68 1.78 24.04
CA ALA A 274 -10.96 0.98 25.01
C ALA A 274 -9.77 1.73 25.61
N LYS A 275 -9.44 1.44 26.88
CA LYS A 275 -8.32 2.06 27.62
C LYS A 275 -7.17 1.06 27.78
N GLY A 276 -6.73 0.44 26.68
CA GLY A 276 -5.69 -0.59 26.70
C GLY A 276 -6.16 -1.93 27.25
N THR A 277 -7.45 -2.23 27.14
CA THR A 277 -8.06 -3.46 27.69
C THR A 277 -8.27 -4.55 26.66
N LEU A 278 -8.16 -4.24 25.36
CA LEU A 278 -8.25 -5.23 24.29
C LEU A 278 -6.95 -6.01 24.24
N SER A 279 -7.04 -7.33 24.11
CA SER A 279 -5.83 -8.16 24.01
C SER A 279 -5.35 -8.22 22.56
N GLY A 280 -4.03 -8.15 22.38
CA GLY A 280 -3.35 -8.46 21.13
C GLY A 280 -2.78 -9.88 21.08
N THR A 281 -3.05 -10.69 22.10
CA THR A 281 -2.46 -12.02 22.26
C THR A 281 -3.49 -13.11 21.97
N THR A 282 -3.31 -13.83 20.86
CA THR A 282 -3.97 -15.10 20.54
C THR A 282 -2.95 -16.04 19.92
N GLY A 283 -2.73 -17.22 20.48
CA GLY A 283 -1.78 -18.19 19.91
C GLY A 283 -0.46 -17.57 19.45
N VAL A 284 0.02 -18.00 18.29
CA VAL A 284 1.26 -17.51 17.66
C VAL A 284 1.08 -16.29 16.77
N GLU A 285 -0.17 -15.90 16.51
CA GLU A 285 -0.54 -14.84 15.58
C GLU A 285 0.00 -13.47 16.03
N LEU A 286 0.41 -12.61 15.10
CA LEU A 286 0.96 -11.29 15.44
C LEU A 286 0.00 -10.44 16.29
N GLY A 287 -1.30 -10.53 16.02
CA GLY A 287 -2.33 -9.75 16.70
C GLY A 287 -3.70 -10.43 16.67
N VAL A 288 -4.65 -9.79 17.34
CA VAL A 288 -6.06 -10.17 17.35
C VAL A 288 -6.86 -9.18 16.53
N GLY A 289 -7.65 -9.66 15.57
CA GLY A 289 -8.56 -8.85 14.77
C GLY A 289 -9.87 -8.53 15.51
N TYR A 290 -10.32 -7.29 15.39
CA TYR A 290 -11.59 -6.80 15.92
C TYR A 290 -12.32 -5.98 14.85
N ASP A 291 -13.65 -6.03 14.88
CA ASP A 291 -14.50 -5.15 14.09
C ASP A 291 -15.10 -4.07 15.01
N VAL A 292 -15.35 -2.88 14.46
CA VAL A 292 -16.06 -1.80 15.16
C VAL A 292 -17.39 -1.59 14.45
N VAL A 293 -18.48 -1.53 15.22
CA VAL A 293 -19.81 -1.30 14.67
C VAL A 293 -20.45 -0.12 15.38
N PHE A 294 -20.97 0.84 14.62
CA PHE A 294 -21.96 1.80 15.11
C PHE A 294 -23.35 1.26 14.77
N ASP A 295 -23.98 0.66 15.78
CA ASP A 295 -25.35 0.16 15.75
C ASP A 295 -26.30 1.35 15.92
N THR A 296 -26.99 1.69 14.84
CA THR A 296 -27.74 2.96 14.74
C THR A 296 -29.13 2.89 15.36
N ASP A 297 -29.72 1.69 15.44
CA ASP A 297 -31.04 1.47 16.00
C ASP A 297 -31.01 0.82 17.39
N SER A 298 -29.80 0.42 17.85
CA SER A 298 -29.52 -0.17 19.16
C SER A 298 -30.24 -1.49 19.38
N ASP A 299 -30.41 -2.30 18.34
CA ASP A 299 -31.04 -3.62 18.43
C ASP A 299 -30.06 -4.76 18.77
N GLY A 300 -28.75 -4.47 18.75
CA GLY A 300 -27.68 -5.41 19.05
C GLY A 300 -27.36 -6.40 17.91
N LEU A 301 -27.81 -6.13 16.69
CA LEU A 301 -27.55 -6.90 15.49
C LEU A 301 -26.88 -6.01 14.44
N LEU A 302 -25.88 -6.52 13.73
CA LEU A 302 -25.37 -5.86 12.54
C LEU A 302 -26.42 -5.96 11.44
N GLY A 303 -26.88 -4.81 10.96
CA GLY A 303 -27.95 -4.77 9.98
C GLY A 303 -27.96 -3.54 9.09
N PRO A 304 -29.01 -3.46 8.25
CA PRO A 304 -29.33 -2.29 7.47
C PRO A 304 -29.34 -0.99 8.30
N GLY A 305 -28.51 -0.02 7.91
CA GLY A 305 -28.43 1.30 8.57
C GLY A 305 -27.23 1.45 9.50
N ASP A 306 -26.56 0.37 9.88
CA ASP A 306 -25.36 0.44 10.71
C ASP A 306 -24.12 0.87 9.93
N VAL A 307 -23.07 1.24 10.67
CA VAL A 307 -21.74 1.49 10.10
C VAL A 307 -20.76 0.49 10.69
N ILE A 308 -19.99 -0.20 9.84
CA ILE A 308 -19.02 -1.21 10.27
C ILE A 308 -17.64 -0.96 9.67
N ASP A 309 -16.64 -1.05 10.54
CA ASP A 309 -15.23 -1.23 10.22
C ASP A 309 -14.91 -2.73 10.30
N GLY A 310 -14.71 -3.35 9.14
CA GLY A 310 -14.67 -4.81 8.98
C GLY A 310 -15.59 -5.28 7.86
N TYR A 311 -16.36 -6.34 8.11
CA TYR A 311 -17.30 -6.94 7.13
C TYR A 311 -16.63 -7.41 5.83
N SER A 312 -15.35 -7.75 5.90
CA SER A 312 -14.57 -8.23 4.75
C SER A 312 -13.92 -9.58 5.10
N ALA A 313 -12.87 -9.99 4.36
CA ALA A 313 -12.02 -11.08 4.83
C ALA A 313 -11.09 -10.63 5.99
N GLU A 314 -10.79 -9.34 6.04
CA GLU A 314 -9.97 -8.69 7.06
C GLU A 314 -10.85 -8.08 8.16
N ALA A 315 -10.31 -8.07 9.38
CA ALA A 315 -10.87 -7.34 10.50
C ALA A 315 -10.83 -5.82 10.25
N GLY A 316 -11.70 -5.07 10.91
CA GLY A 316 -11.64 -3.59 10.89
C GLY A 316 -10.31 -3.05 11.42
N PHE A 317 -9.80 -3.62 12.52
CA PHE A 317 -8.46 -3.33 13.02
C PHE A 317 -7.87 -4.49 13.82
N TYR A 318 -6.56 -4.42 14.07
CA TYR A 318 -5.80 -5.41 14.82
C TYR A 318 -5.18 -4.79 16.06
N VAL A 319 -5.30 -5.48 17.19
CA VAL A 319 -4.47 -5.21 18.37
C VAL A 319 -3.29 -6.15 18.30
N VAL A 320 -2.09 -5.58 18.25
CA VAL A 320 -0.82 -6.29 18.07
C VAL A 320 -0.13 -6.42 19.43
N ARG A 321 0.32 -7.63 19.75
CA ARG A 321 1.10 -7.88 20.97
C ARG A 321 2.47 -7.18 20.91
N ASP A 322 3.21 -7.26 21.99
CA ASP A 322 4.61 -6.82 21.98
C ASP A 322 5.46 -7.73 21.07
N THR A 323 5.83 -7.20 19.90
CA THR A 323 6.58 -7.94 18.89
C THR A 323 8.06 -8.09 19.23
N ALA A 324 8.58 -7.38 20.24
CA ALA A 324 9.99 -7.45 20.62
C ALA A 324 10.31 -8.57 21.62
N ILE A 325 9.29 -9.18 22.25
CA ILE A 325 9.47 -10.26 23.24
C ILE A 325 9.26 -11.64 22.62
N LEU A 326 9.71 -12.69 23.31
CA LEU A 326 9.47 -14.06 22.87
C LEU A 326 7.97 -14.36 22.82
N GLY A 327 7.57 -15.10 21.80
CA GLY A 327 6.23 -15.62 21.63
C GLY A 327 5.89 -16.72 22.63
N PRO A 328 4.64 -17.24 22.58
CA PRO A 328 4.12 -18.12 23.61
C PRO A 328 4.63 -19.55 23.50
N GLU A 329 5.20 -19.95 22.36
CA GLU A 329 5.59 -21.33 22.15
C GLU A 329 6.94 -21.64 22.83
N PRO A 330 7.04 -22.75 23.58
CA PRO A 330 8.34 -23.22 24.03
C PRO A 330 9.18 -23.59 22.81
N MET A 331 10.46 -23.23 22.81
CA MET A 331 11.37 -23.56 21.70
C MET A 331 12.41 -24.60 22.09
N THR A 332 12.90 -25.34 21.09
CA THR A 332 14.06 -26.22 21.17
C THR A 332 15.14 -25.70 20.23
N GLY A 333 16.37 -25.60 20.73
CA GLY A 333 17.56 -25.27 19.94
C GLY A 333 18.54 -26.45 19.88
N LEU A 334 19.13 -26.72 18.73
CA LEU A 334 20.16 -27.75 18.58
C LEU A 334 21.18 -27.44 17.48
N LEU A 335 22.37 -28.02 17.63
CA LEU A 335 23.39 -28.01 16.59
C LEU A 335 23.32 -29.31 15.77
N TYR A 336 23.36 -29.17 14.46
CA TYR A 336 23.45 -30.27 13.50
C TYR A 336 24.63 -30.05 12.56
N SER A 337 25.18 -31.13 12.00
CA SER A 337 26.29 -31.06 11.06
C SER A 337 26.16 -32.15 10.00
N GLY A 338 25.81 -31.77 8.78
CA GLY A 338 25.89 -32.63 7.59
C GLY A 338 27.32 -32.79 7.07
N GLY A 339 28.30 -32.07 7.62
CA GLY A 339 29.69 -32.08 7.20
C GLY A 339 30.29 -30.68 7.10
N THR A 340 31.39 -30.55 6.36
CA THR A 340 32.04 -29.26 6.10
C THR A 340 31.08 -28.32 5.36
N TRP A 341 30.94 -27.10 5.86
CA TRP A 341 29.98 -26.08 5.37
C TRP A 341 28.50 -26.44 5.48
N LEU A 342 28.14 -27.56 6.09
CA LEU A 342 26.77 -27.99 6.38
C LEU A 342 26.49 -28.02 7.89
N LYS A 343 27.17 -27.15 8.67
CA LYS A 343 26.88 -27.00 10.10
C LYS A 343 25.70 -26.04 10.25
N GLN A 344 24.76 -26.41 11.11
CA GLN A 344 23.49 -25.72 11.28
C GLN A 344 23.17 -25.56 12.76
N ASN A 345 22.59 -24.42 13.10
CA ASN A 345 22.04 -24.11 14.41
C ASN A 345 20.55 -23.86 14.22
N ILE A 346 19.74 -24.78 14.75
CA ILE A 346 18.35 -24.97 14.38
C ILE A 346 17.48 -24.68 15.59
N PHE A 347 16.42 -23.89 15.38
CA PHE A 347 15.41 -23.55 16.38
C PHE A 347 14.02 -23.88 15.85
N TYR A 348 13.17 -24.45 16.68
CA TYR A 348 11.79 -24.75 16.31
C TYR A 348 10.90 -24.83 17.56
N PRO A 349 9.57 -24.68 17.43
CA PRO A 349 8.64 -24.89 18.53
C PRO A 349 8.78 -26.32 19.06
N THR A 350 9.01 -26.50 20.36
CA THR A 350 9.11 -27.83 20.99
C THR A 350 7.84 -28.65 20.77
N ASN A 351 6.69 -27.99 20.64
CA ASN A 351 5.38 -28.57 20.34
C ASN A 351 5.00 -28.52 18.85
N ILE A 352 5.96 -28.42 17.93
CA ILE A 352 5.68 -28.28 16.48
C ILE A 352 4.69 -29.32 15.92
N ALA A 353 4.63 -30.53 16.49
CA ALA A 353 3.66 -31.56 16.12
C ALA A 353 2.19 -31.14 16.28
N SER A 354 1.85 -30.28 17.25
CA SER A 354 0.49 -29.73 17.40
C SER A 354 0.21 -28.53 16.51
N LEU A 355 1.26 -27.95 15.94
CA LEU A 355 1.21 -26.72 15.18
C LEU A 355 1.09 -26.99 13.66
N GLY A 356 1.38 -28.20 13.19
CA GLY A 356 1.40 -28.53 11.76
C GLY A 356 2.63 -27.97 11.04
N PRO A 357 2.70 -28.05 9.70
CA PRO A 357 3.84 -27.56 8.92
C PRO A 357 4.11 -26.06 9.15
N ARG A 358 5.38 -25.69 9.35
CA ARG A 358 5.80 -24.31 9.65
C ARG A 358 6.80 -23.73 8.66
N PRO A 359 6.69 -22.43 8.33
CA PRO A 359 7.63 -21.78 7.43
C PRO A 359 9.07 -21.84 7.93
N LEU A 360 10.01 -21.78 6.99
CA LEU A 360 11.45 -21.86 7.25
C LEU A 360 12.11 -20.48 7.12
N VAL A 361 12.83 -20.06 8.15
CA VAL A 361 13.72 -18.89 8.11
C VAL A 361 15.18 -19.37 8.10
N VAL A 362 15.93 -19.03 7.07
CA VAL A 362 17.35 -19.38 6.92
C VAL A 362 18.22 -18.15 7.17
N VAL A 363 19.29 -18.29 7.96
CA VAL A 363 20.23 -17.20 8.24
C VAL A 363 21.65 -17.54 7.79
N SER A 364 22.14 -16.79 6.81
CA SER A 364 23.50 -16.88 6.25
C SER A 364 24.42 -15.85 6.90
N HIS A 365 25.42 -16.30 7.66
CA HIS A 365 26.32 -15.38 8.36
C HIS A 365 27.33 -14.66 7.45
N GLY A 366 27.93 -13.60 7.98
CA GLY A 366 28.95 -12.79 7.34
C GLY A 366 30.39 -13.30 7.51
N ASN A 367 31.35 -12.61 6.89
CA ASN A 367 32.75 -12.99 6.98
C ASN A 367 33.32 -12.76 8.38
N GLY A 368 34.00 -13.76 8.95
CA GLY A 368 34.49 -13.69 10.33
C GLY A 368 33.39 -13.83 11.39
N HIS A 369 32.13 -13.98 10.97
CA HIS A 369 31.01 -14.30 11.86
C HIS A 369 30.88 -15.81 12.05
N ASP A 370 30.21 -16.20 13.13
CA ASP A 370 29.82 -17.59 13.37
C ASP A 370 28.30 -17.75 13.24
N TYR A 371 27.85 -18.82 12.57
CA TYR A 371 26.43 -19.14 12.40
C TYR A 371 25.66 -19.23 13.72
N ARG A 372 26.33 -19.53 14.83
CA ARG A 372 25.73 -19.61 16.17
C ARG A 372 25.42 -18.25 16.78
N TRP A 373 25.77 -17.15 16.13
CA TRP A 373 25.60 -15.80 16.69
C TRP A 373 24.22 -15.17 16.45
N TYR A 374 23.30 -15.91 15.83
CA TYR A 374 21.97 -15.42 15.46
C TYR A 374 20.87 -16.03 16.33
N ASN A 375 21.22 -16.56 17.53
CA ASN A 375 20.25 -17.18 18.43
C ASN A 375 19.08 -16.25 18.78
N HIS A 376 19.33 -14.94 18.94
CA HIS A 376 18.26 -13.99 19.25
C HIS A 376 17.16 -13.93 18.18
N ILE A 377 17.50 -14.17 16.90
CA ILE A 377 16.51 -14.33 15.81
C ILE A 377 15.89 -15.73 15.88
N GLY A 378 16.74 -16.76 16.04
CA GLY A 378 16.32 -18.16 16.11
C GLY A 378 15.30 -18.44 17.21
N GLU A 379 15.62 -18.08 18.44
CA GLU A 379 14.76 -18.24 19.62
C GLU A 379 13.47 -17.43 19.48
N HIS A 380 13.57 -16.20 18.97
CA HIS A 380 12.43 -15.31 18.82
C HIS A 380 11.44 -15.82 17.77
N MET A 381 11.88 -16.06 16.52
CA MET A 381 10.98 -16.55 15.48
C MET A 381 10.45 -17.95 15.81
N ALA A 382 11.27 -18.84 16.41
CA ALA A 382 10.78 -20.16 16.83
C ALA A 382 9.69 -20.09 17.90
N SER A 383 9.77 -19.13 18.83
CA SER A 383 8.70 -18.91 19.82
C SER A 383 7.38 -18.39 19.22
N TYR A 384 7.39 -17.95 17.95
CA TYR A 384 6.22 -17.55 17.16
C TYR A 384 5.81 -18.58 16.11
N GLY A 385 6.28 -19.82 16.23
CA GLY A 385 5.83 -20.90 15.34
C GLY A 385 6.62 -21.03 14.03
N TYR A 386 7.81 -20.44 13.91
CA TYR A 386 8.68 -20.61 12.74
C TYR A 386 9.75 -21.68 12.97
N VAL A 387 10.22 -22.34 11.92
CA VAL A 387 11.46 -23.14 11.98
C VAL A 387 12.59 -22.26 11.50
N VAL A 388 13.66 -22.14 12.27
CA VAL A 388 14.80 -21.28 11.96
C VAL A 388 16.07 -22.11 11.85
N MET A 389 16.86 -21.85 10.84
CA MET A 389 18.16 -22.49 10.65
C MET A 389 19.20 -21.44 10.27
N SER A 390 20.20 -21.22 11.14
CA SER A 390 21.40 -20.49 10.75
C SER A 390 22.52 -21.48 10.41
N HIS A 391 23.28 -21.23 9.34
CA HIS A 391 24.27 -22.19 8.86
C HIS A 391 25.67 -21.62 8.72
N SER A 392 26.68 -22.48 8.84
CA SER A 392 28.04 -22.17 8.43
C SER A 392 28.05 -21.77 6.96
N ASN A 393 28.64 -20.62 6.66
CA ASN A 393 28.61 -19.98 5.36
C ASN A 393 30.04 -19.79 4.85
N ASN A 394 30.32 -20.25 3.63
CA ASN A 394 31.67 -20.17 3.08
C ASN A 394 31.92 -18.80 2.44
N THR A 395 32.26 -17.82 3.27
CA THR A 395 32.46 -16.43 2.84
C THR A 395 33.87 -16.12 2.31
N GLN A 396 34.77 -17.09 2.33
CA GLN A 396 36.15 -17.02 1.81
C GLN A 396 36.38 -18.25 0.92
N PRO A 397 36.16 -18.14 -0.39
CA PRO A 397 36.72 -17.06 -1.22
C PRO A 397 35.83 -15.84 -1.47
N GLY A 398 34.51 -15.88 -1.26
CA GLY A 398 33.68 -14.70 -1.46
C GLY A 398 32.19 -14.99 -1.62
N ILE A 399 31.47 -14.08 -2.27
CA ILE A 399 30.00 -14.12 -2.40
C ILE A 399 29.52 -15.31 -3.24
N GLU A 400 30.28 -15.69 -4.26
CA GLU A 400 29.93 -16.84 -5.12
C GLU A 400 29.88 -18.15 -4.32
N THR A 401 30.80 -18.36 -3.37
CA THR A 401 30.75 -19.54 -2.49
C THR A 401 29.74 -19.38 -1.37
N ALA A 402 29.55 -18.17 -0.84
CA ALA A 402 28.55 -17.90 0.19
C ALA A 402 27.14 -18.23 -0.33
N SER A 403 26.80 -17.76 -1.54
CA SER A 403 25.51 -18.03 -2.19
C SER A 403 25.25 -19.52 -2.43
N ILE A 404 26.26 -20.28 -2.88
CA ILE A 404 26.16 -21.74 -3.02
C ILE A 404 25.89 -22.38 -1.66
N THR A 405 26.59 -21.96 -0.59
CA THR A 405 26.34 -22.54 0.73
C THR A 405 24.97 -22.20 1.31
N THR A 406 24.37 -21.05 0.96
CA THR A 406 22.95 -20.76 1.28
C THR A 406 22.01 -21.79 0.63
N ILE A 407 22.20 -22.06 -0.67
CA ILE A 407 21.41 -23.03 -1.42
C ILE A 407 21.61 -24.43 -0.86
N ASP A 408 22.87 -24.87 -0.73
CA ASP A 408 23.21 -26.23 -0.29
C ASP A 408 22.72 -26.50 1.14
N ASN A 409 22.80 -25.53 2.05
CA ASN A 409 22.28 -25.72 3.42
C ASN A 409 20.77 -25.78 3.47
N THR A 410 20.08 -24.97 2.66
CA THR A 410 18.61 -25.02 2.55
C THR A 410 18.17 -26.37 1.98
N ASP A 411 18.79 -26.80 0.88
CA ASP A 411 18.49 -28.09 0.22
C ASP A 411 18.81 -29.27 1.15
N HIS A 412 19.96 -29.23 1.82
CA HIS A 412 20.36 -30.26 2.77
C HIS A 412 19.41 -30.34 3.97
N PHE A 413 18.99 -29.19 4.53
CA PHE A 413 18.07 -29.17 5.66
C PHE A 413 16.74 -29.83 5.29
N LEU A 414 16.12 -29.42 4.17
CA LEU A 414 14.85 -29.97 3.69
C LEU A 414 14.96 -31.46 3.32
N GLY A 415 16.07 -31.87 2.69
CA GLY A 415 16.29 -33.27 2.32
C GLY A 415 16.62 -34.22 3.48
N ASN A 416 16.87 -33.69 4.69
CA ASN A 416 17.32 -34.49 5.85
C ASN A 416 16.45 -34.31 7.11
N LEU A 417 15.21 -33.81 6.95
CA LEU A 417 14.29 -33.62 8.09
C LEU A 417 14.00 -34.92 8.86
N GLY A 418 14.03 -36.08 8.20
CA GLY A 418 13.87 -37.41 8.81
C GLY A 418 14.99 -37.84 9.77
N VAL A 419 16.14 -37.16 9.78
CA VAL A 419 17.27 -37.44 10.69
C VAL A 419 17.63 -36.26 11.59
N ILE A 420 17.44 -35.03 11.12
CA ILE A 420 17.64 -33.82 11.91
C ILE A 420 16.67 -33.84 13.10
N ALA A 421 17.16 -33.46 14.28
CA ALA A 421 16.38 -33.48 15.51
C ALA A 421 15.76 -34.86 15.85
N GLY A 422 16.34 -35.97 15.35
CA GLY A 422 15.77 -37.29 15.51
C GLY A 422 14.49 -37.52 14.71
N GLY A 423 14.28 -36.77 13.63
CA GLY A 423 13.14 -36.91 12.72
C GLY A 423 11.90 -36.09 13.11
N VAL A 424 11.98 -35.30 14.20
CA VAL A 424 10.83 -34.53 14.71
C VAL A 424 10.32 -33.47 13.72
N LEU A 425 11.16 -33.02 12.79
CA LEU A 425 10.80 -32.00 11.80
C LEU A 425 10.23 -32.59 10.49
N ASP A 426 10.25 -33.92 10.33
CA ASP A 426 9.81 -34.57 9.10
C ASP A 426 8.32 -34.35 8.84
N GLY A 427 7.98 -33.80 7.68
CA GLY A 427 6.63 -33.38 7.32
C GLY A 427 6.08 -32.17 8.09
N LEU A 428 6.89 -31.51 8.92
CA LEU A 428 6.47 -30.36 9.76
C LEU A 428 7.20 -29.05 9.40
N VAL A 429 8.00 -29.05 8.35
CA VAL A 429 8.54 -27.83 7.73
C VAL A 429 7.81 -27.60 6.42
N ASP A 430 7.24 -26.42 6.24
CA ASP A 430 6.68 -25.98 4.97
C ASP A 430 7.80 -25.46 4.07
N GLY A 431 8.31 -26.34 3.20
CA GLY A 431 9.34 -26.02 2.22
C GLY A 431 8.88 -25.07 1.11
N THR A 432 7.61 -24.65 1.07
CA THR A 432 7.08 -23.69 0.07
C THR A 432 7.02 -22.25 0.60
N GLN A 433 7.43 -22.05 1.85
CA GLN A 433 7.41 -20.77 2.56
C GLN A 433 8.78 -20.54 3.20
N ILE A 434 9.76 -20.14 2.39
CA ILE A 434 11.15 -19.96 2.82
C ILE A 434 11.52 -18.48 2.83
N VAL A 435 12.11 -18.02 3.94
CA VAL A 435 12.71 -16.69 4.09
C VAL A 435 14.21 -16.82 4.19
N TRP A 436 14.94 -16.03 3.40
CA TRP A 436 16.40 -15.96 3.47
C TRP A 436 16.86 -14.65 4.08
N LEU A 437 17.59 -14.75 5.20
CA LEU A 437 18.28 -13.65 5.85
C LEU A 437 19.78 -13.80 5.63
N GLY A 438 20.49 -12.72 5.31
CA GLY A 438 21.93 -12.76 5.16
C GLY A 438 22.61 -11.54 5.76
N HIS A 439 23.76 -11.70 6.42
CA HIS A 439 24.52 -10.59 7.00
C HIS A 439 25.85 -10.39 6.27
N SER A 440 26.24 -9.16 5.92
CA SER A 440 27.55 -8.83 5.34
C SER A 440 27.74 -9.53 4.00
N ARG A 441 28.84 -10.27 3.81
CA ARG A 441 29.00 -11.18 2.66
C ARG A 441 27.87 -12.21 2.52
N GLY A 442 27.25 -12.62 3.63
CA GLY A 442 26.07 -13.46 3.61
C GLY A 442 24.82 -12.71 3.12
N GLY A 443 24.73 -11.40 3.34
CA GLY A 443 23.63 -10.54 2.85
C GLY A 443 23.65 -10.40 1.34
N GLU A 444 24.81 -10.10 0.76
CA GLU A 444 24.95 -10.16 -0.69
C GLU A 444 24.78 -11.60 -1.23
N GLY A 445 25.24 -12.57 -0.44
CA GLY A 445 25.17 -14.00 -0.76
C GLY A 445 23.74 -14.52 -0.95
N VAL A 446 22.79 -14.13 -0.10
CA VAL A 446 21.38 -14.58 -0.24
C VAL A 446 20.71 -14.01 -1.49
N VAL A 447 21.06 -12.79 -1.89
CA VAL A 447 20.56 -12.19 -3.14
C VAL A 447 21.15 -12.90 -4.35
N ARG A 448 22.48 -13.13 -4.34
CA ARG A 448 23.12 -13.93 -5.40
C ARG A 448 22.57 -15.36 -5.45
N ALA A 449 22.27 -15.96 -4.30
CA ALA A 449 21.68 -17.30 -4.24
C ALA A 449 20.33 -17.32 -4.95
N TYR A 450 19.48 -16.32 -4.72
CA TYR A 450 18.16 -16.24 -5.34
C TYR A 450 18.27 -16.04 -6.86
N ASP A 451 19.11 -15.11 -7.28
CA ASP A 451 19.45 -14.84 -8.69
C ASP A 451 19.91 -16.12 -9.43
N ARG A 452 20.77 -16.93 -8.81
CA ARG A 452 21.21 -18.23 -9.35
C ARG A 452 20.08 -19.22 -9.58
N LEU A 453 19.08 -19.25 -8.70
CA LEU A 453 17.94 -20.15 -8.84
C LEU A 453 17.03 -19.73 -10.01
N ILE A 454 16.82 -18.43 -10.18
CA ILE A 454 16.03 -17.88 -11.29
C ILE A 454 16.73 -18.13 -12.63
N ASP A 455 18.04 -17.88 -12.68
CA ASP A 455 18.85 -18.08 -13.90
C ASP A 455 19.08 -19.58 -14.22
N GLY A 456 18.71 -20.49 -13.32
CA GLY A 456 18.95 -21.92 -13.46
C GLY A 456 20.41 -22.32 -13.36
N GLU A 457 21.27 -21.46 -12.79
CA GLU A 457 22.68 -21.79 -12.51
C GLU A 457 22.81 -22.86 -11.43
N ASN A 458 21.84 -22.92 -10.52
CA ASN A 458 21.75 -23.88 -9.44
C ASN A 458 20.32 -24.42 -9.36
N VAL A 459 20.17 -25.74 -9.28
CA VAL A 459 18.86 -26.42 -9.20
C VAL A 459 18.88 -27.38 -8.01
N PRO A 460 18.47 -26.92 -6.81
CA PRO A 460 18.37 -27.78 -5.63
C PRO A 460 17.27 -28.85 -5.80
N THR A 461 17.33 -29.90 -4.99
CA THR A 461 16.41 -31.05 -5.13
C THR A 461 15.08 -30.83 -4.43
N ASN A 462 15.07 -30.11 -3.30
CA ASN A 462 13.96 -30.07 -2.35
C ASN A 462 13.19 -28.75 -2.33
N PHE A 463 13.60 -27.75 -3.12
CA PHE A 463 12.91 -26.47 -3.27
C PHE A 463 13.24 -25.82 -4.61
N THR A 464 12.55 -24.74 -4.93
CA THR A 464 12.70 -23.93 -6.14
C THR A 464 12.75 -22.44 -5.80
N TRP A 465 13.01 -21.57 -6.77
CA TRP A 465 12.99 -20.12 -6.51
C TRP A 465 11.60 -19.63 -6.08
N GLN A 466 10.51 -20.27 -6.56
CA GLN A 466 9.14 -19.91 -6.20
C GLN A 466 8.81 -20.14 -4.72
N ASP A 467 9.59 -21.00 -4.05
CA ASP A 467 9.40 -21.31 -2.63
C ASP A 467 10.05 -20.26 -1.72
N ILE A 468 10.92 -19.40 -2.26
CA ILE A 468 11.51 -18.26 -1.55
C ILE A 468 10.51 -17.09 -1.58
N ARG A 469 10.07 -16.67 -0.39
CA ARG A 469 9.05 -15.63 -0.21
C ARG A 469 9.62 -14.27 0.14
N LEU A 470 10.81 -14.24 0.75
CA LEU A 470 11.49 -13.02 1.17
C LEU A 470 13.00 -13.23 1.11
N VAL A 471 13.70 -12.25 0.54
CA VAL A 471 15.16 -12.12 0.69
C VAL A 471 15.44 -10.85 1.49
N SER A 472 16.11 -10.98 2.63
CA SER A 472 16.44 -9.86 3.51
C SER A 472 17.92 -9.80 3.82
N SER A 473 18.54 -8.68 3.50
CA SER A 473 19.94 -8.42 3.77
C SER A 473 20.13 -7.59 5.04
N ILE A 474 21.21 -7.87 5.78
CA ILE A 474 21.68 -7.10 6.92
C ILE A 474 23.08 -6.61 6.60
N ALA A 475 23.25 -5.28 6.51
CA ALA A 475 24.51 -4.63 6.17
C ALA A 475 25.28 -5.37 5.04
N PRO A 476 24.64 -5.68 3.89
CA PRO A 476 25.23 -6.53 2.87
C PRO A 476 26.41 -5.84 2.19
N THR A 477 27.41 -6.63 1.81
CA THR A 477 28.44 -6.15 0.86
C THR A 477 27.83 -5.93 -0.53
N THR A 478 28.56 -5.27 -1.43
CA THR A 478 28.15 -5.08 -2.84
C THR A 478 29.29 -5.37 -3.83
N PHE A 479 30.07 -6.42 -3.56
CA PHE A 479 31.29 -6.75 -4.29
C PHE A 479 31.04 -7.23 -5.72
N LEU A 480 29.99 -8.04 -5.93
CA LEU A 480 29.65 -8.61 -7.23
C LEU A 480 28.99 -7.58 -8.14
N GLU A 481 29.14 -7.80 -9.45
CA GLU A 481 28.48 -7.00 -10.46
C GLU A 481 26.96 -7.10 -10.43
N LYS A 482 26.29 -6.00 -10.80
CA LYS A 482 24.83 -5.85 -10.79
C LYS A 482 24.09 -7.06 -11.33
N LYS A 483 24.50 -7.58 -12.50
CA LYS A 483 23.82 -8.70 -13.18
C LYS A 483 23.87 -10.04 -12.43
N LYS A 484 24.59 -10.11 -11.29
CA LYS A 484 24.68 -11.29 -10.44
C LYS A 484 23.95 -11.09 -9.09
N VAL A 485 23.49 -9.89 -8.80
CA VAL A 485 22.91 -9.55 -7.49
C VAL A 485 21.61 -8.79 -7.75
N LEU A 486 20.64 -9.53 -8.27
CA LEU A 486 19.29 -9.05 -8.55
C LEU A 486 18.32 -9.76 -7.61
N PRO A 487 17.57 -9.01 -6.79
CA PRO A 487 16.47 -9.60 -6.04
C PRO A 487 15.31 -10.07 -6.95
N HIS A 488 15.24 -9.61 -8.21
CA HIS A 488 14.12 -9.89 -9.13
C HIS A 488 12.77 -9.49 -8.50
N GLU A 489 11.70 -10.25 -8.72
CA GLU A 489 10.34 -9.93 -8.25
C GLU A 489 10.01 -10.42 -6.83
N VAL A 490 10.96 -11.05 -6.11
CA VAL A 490 10.73 -11.40 -4.69
C VAL A 490 10.72 -10.13 -3.83
N PRO A 491 9.86 -10.03 -2.81
CA PRO A 491 9.99 -9.00 -1.80
C PRO A 491 11.42 -8.96 -1.25
N TYR A 492 12.02 -7.77 -1.25
CA TYR A 492 13.39 -7.55 -0.80
C TYR A 492 13.45 -6.56 0.36
N HIS A 493 14.12 -6.96 1.43
CA HIS A 493 14.29 -6.15 2.63
C HIS A 493 15.77 -5.85 2.92
N LEU A 494 16.07 -4.67 3.44
CA LEU A 494 17.43 -4.22 3.74
C LEU A 494 17.54 -3.57 5.13
N TRP A 495 18.36 -4.15 6.01
CA TRP A 495 18.81 -3.51 7.25
C TRP A 495 20.12 -2.74 7.04
N ILE A 496 20.16 -1.50 7.52
CA ILE A 496 21.35 -0.64 7.53
C ILE A 496 21.63 -0.12 8.94
N GLY A 497 22.91 -0.10 9.31
CA GLY A 497 23.37 0.63 10.48
C GLY A 497 24.16 1.86 10.06
N SER A 498 23.69 3.07 10.37
CA SER A 498 24.38 4.30 9.91
C SER A 498 25.76 4.50 10.57
N ALA A 499 26.03 3.79 11.67
CA ALA A 499 27.34 3.77 12.31
C ALA A 499 28.28 2.67 11.80
N ASP A 500 27.84 1.82 10.86
CA ASP A 500 28.63 0.70 10.33
C ASP A 500 30.00 1.18 9.82
N ALA A 501 31.07 0.71 10.45
CA ALA A 501 32.45 1.06 10.11
C ALA A 501 33.15 0.00 9.25
N ASP A 502 32.46 -1.07 8.86
CA ASP A 502 32.96 -2.14 7.99
C ASP A 502 32.35 -2.01 6.59
N VAL A 503 31.03 -2.14 6.47
CA VAL A 503 30.28 -1.89 5.24
C VAL A 503 29.63 -0.52 5.36
N THR A 504 30.46 0.51 5.23
CA THR A 504 30.11 1.86 5.66
C THR A 504 29.02 2.53 4.83
N GLY A 505 28.71 2.02 3.64
CA GLY A 505 27.82 2.70 2.68
C GLY A 505 28.40 4.02 2.16
N ALA A 506 29.71 4.23 2.32
CA ALA A 506 30.40 5.43 1.86
C ALA A 506 30.31 5.58 0.33
N PRO A 507 30.10 6.81 -0.19
CA PRO A 507 30.08 7.04 -1.63
C PRO A 507 31.42 6.66 -2.27
N GLY A 508 31.36 5.98 -3.42
CA GLY A 508 32.54 5.52 -4.16
C GLY A 508 33.36 4.41 -3.48
N SER A 509 32.86 3.83 -2.38
CA SER A 509 33.51 2.70 -1.70
C SER A 509 33.33 1.38 -2.45
N GLY A 510 32.31 1.28 -3.30
CA GLY A 510 31.90 0.02 -3.92
C GLY A 510 31.22 -0.94 -2.92
N HIS A 511 30.81 -0.43 -1.75
CA HIS A 511 30.17 -1.12 -0.63
C HIS A 511 28.87 -0.41 -0.20
N GLU A 512 28.09 0.12 -1.15
CA GLU A 512 26.88 0.89 -0.90
C GLU A 512 25.60 0.03 -1.03
N PRO A 513 25.00 -0.39 0.10
CA PRO A 513 23.98 -1.44 0.13
C PRO A 513 22.66 -1.09 -0.54
N TYR A 514 22.27 0.19 -0.54
CA TYR A 514 21.03 0.66 -1.15
C TYR A 514 20.95 0.32 -2.63
N SER A 515 22.10 0.19 -3.32
CA SER A 515 22.10 -0.25 -4.72
C SER A 515 21.54 -1.65 -4.95
N ILE A 516 21.50 -2.52 -3.94
CA ILE A 516 20.82 -3.81 -4.05
C ILE A 516 19.31 -3.63 -3.91
N LEU A 517 18.86 -2.78 -2.97
CA LEU A 517 17.44 -2.41 -2.80
C LEU A 517 16.87 -1.88 -4.12
N GLU A 518 17.59 -0.96 -4.76
CA GLU A 518 17.19 -0.35 -6.02
C GLU A 518 17.13 -1.29 -7.22
N ARG A 519 17.68 -2.50 -7.11
CA ARG A 519 17.63 -3.52 -8.16
C ARG A 519 16.43 -4.46 -8.01
N ALA A 520 15.74 -4.42 -6.87
CA ALA A 520 14.53 -5.20 -6.67
C ALA A 520 13.41 -4.70 -7.59
N LYS A 521 12.59 -5.65 -8.06
CA LYS A 521 11.39 -5.40 -8.87
C LYS A 521 10.11 -5.82 -8.13
N GLY A 522 10.25 -6.51 -7.00
CA GLY A 522 9.16 -6.74 -6.05
C GLY A 522 9.06 -5.58 -5.07
N ASP A 523 8.31 -5.78 -3.99
CA ASP A 523 8.25 -4.82 -2.89
C ASP A 523 9.65 -4.58 -2.33
N LYS A 524 10.00 -3.31 -2.12
CA LYS A 524 11.29 -2.88 -1.59
C LYS A 524 11.06 -2.31 -0.21
N MET A 525 11.80 -2.84 0.76
CA MET A 525 11.72 -2.37 2.14
C MET A 525 13.11 -2.10 2.69
N SER A 526 13.27 -1.03 3.45
CA SER A 526 14.50 -0.81 4.20
C SER A 526 14.23 -0.30 5.61
N ILE A 527 15.09 -0.71 6.54
CA ILE A 527 15.10 -0.22 7.91
C ILE A 527 16.52 0.24 8.21
N THR A 528 16.65 1.54 8.45
CA THR A 528 17.93 2.14 8.84
C THR A 528 17.91 2.51 10.30
N LEU A 529 18.88 2.00 11.04
CA LEU A 529 19.03 2.25 12.48
C LEU A 529 20.28 3.09 12.73
N GLN A 530 20.07 4.35 13.10
CA GLN A 530 21.18 5.22 13.46
C GLN A 530 21.93 4.71 14.69
N GLY A 531 23.25 4.93 14.72
CA GLY A 531 24.10 4.46 15.82
C GLY A 531 24.40 2.95 15.82
N ALA A 532 23.76 2.13 14.97
CA ALA A 532 24.07 0.70 14.87
C ALA A 532 25.32 0.45 14.01
N GLY A 533 26.26 -0.37 14.52
CA GLY A 533 27.45 -0.81 13.78
C GLY A 533 27.28 -2.19 13.12
N HIS A 534 28.24 -2.61 12.30
CA HIS A 534 28.18 -3.87 11.54
C HIS A 534 27.83 -5.09 12.41
N GLY A 535 28.64 -5.32 13.45
CA GLY A 535 28.57 -6.54 14.27
C GLY A 535 27.45 -6.53 15.31
N VAL A 536 26.70 -5.42 15.44
CA VAL A 536 25.69 -5.30 16.50
C VAL A 536 24.42 -6.11 16.19
N PHE A 537 24.17 -6.44 14.92
CA PHE A 537 23.04 -7.24 14.49
C PHE A 537 23.15 -8.74 14.84
N HIS A 538 24.24 -9.17 15.48
CA HIS A 538 24.41 -10.55 15.99
C HIS A 538 24.93 -10.55 17.43
N ASN A 539 24.87 -11.70 18.12
CA ASN A 539 25.23 -11.82 19.54
C ASN A 539 26.64 -12.40 19.80
N GLY A 540 27.53 -12.42 18.80
CA GLY A 540 28.87 -13.03 18.88
C GLY A 540 29.89 -12.39 19.83
N GLY A 541 29.54 -11.25 20.45
CA GLY A 541 30.49 -10.43 21.21
C GLY A 541 31.53 -9.74 20.31
N GLY A 542 32.51 -9.06 20.94
CA GLY A 542 33.59 -8.38 20.22
C GLY A 542 33.26 -6.94 19.79
N ASN A 543 34.02 -6.42 18.82
CA ASN A 543 33.85 -5.07 18.31
C ASN A 543 32.59 -4.99 17.43
N TRP A 544 31.76 -3.97 17.64
CA TRP A 544 30.57 -3.73 16.82
C TRP A 544 30.90 -3.14 15.45
N TRP A 545 32.15 -2.73 15.22
CA TRP A 545 32.58 -2.02 14.02
C TRP A 545 31.66 -0.83 13.78
N ALA A 546 31.71 0.10 14.72
CA ALA A 546 30.84 1.26 14.77
C ALA A 546 31.65 2.56 14.89
N SER A 547 31.18 3.64 14.24
CA SER A 547 31.78 4.97 14.32
C SER A 547 30.70 6.06 14.30
N GLY A 548 30.98 7.18 14.97
CA GLY A 548 30.04 8.29 15.13
C GLY A 548 29.46 8.43 16.55
N PRO A 549 28.55 9.39 16.75
CA PRO A 549 27.91 9.65 18.05
C PRO A 549 26.82 8.61 18.37
N CYS A 550 26.27 8.60 19.59
CA CYS A 550 25.06 7.79 19.89
C CYS A 550 25.14 6.29 19.52
N LEU A 551 26.30 5.65 19.67
CA LEU A 551 26.45 4.22 19.33
C LEU A 551 25.49 3.33 20.13
N ASN A 552 24.68 2.55 19.41
CA ASN A 552 23.65 1.70 19.97
C ASN A 552 24.14 0.24 20.03
N GLY A 553 24.21 -0.31 21.24
CA GLY A 553 24.61 -1.69 21.48
C GLY A 553 23.45 -2.70 21.38
N PRO A 554 23.74 -4.00 21.56
CA PRO A 554 22.76 -5.09 21.40
C PRO A 554 21.49 -4.94 22.23
N THR A 555 21.57 -4.37 23.44
CA THR A 555 20.41 -4.17 24.33
C THR A 555 19.39 -3.17 23.78
N ARG A 556 19.79 -2.32 22.83
CA ARG A 556 18.91 -1.38 22.12
C ARG A 556 18.55 -1.89 20.74
N VAL A 557 19.52 -2.43 20.01
CA VAL A 557 19.32 -2.89 18.62
C VAL A 557 18.48 -4.17 18.55
N HIS A 558 18.71 -5.16 19.41
CA HIS A 558 18.03 -6.46 19.29
C HIS A 558 16.52 -6.42 19.54
N PRO A 559 15.99 -5.62 20.49
CA PRO A 559 14.55 -5.42 20.60
C PRO A 559 13.92 -4.84 19.33
N ILE A 560 14.59 -3.90 18.65
CA ILE A 560 14.14 -3.33 17.37
C ILE A 560 14.20 -4.40 16.28
N VAL A 561 15.33 -5.06 16.12
CA VAL A 561 15.53 -6.13 15.13
C VAL A 561 14.47 -7.23 15.26
N LYS A 562 14.21 -7.73 16.47
CA LYS A 562 13.14 -8.71 16.74
C LYS A 562 11.76 -8.13 16.42
N GLY A 563 11.49 -6.94 16.95
CA GLY A 563 10.20 -6.27 16.84
C GLY A 563 9.77 -5.91 15.43
N TYR A 564 10.71 -5.79 14.48
CA TYR A 564 10.41 -5.56 13.06
C TYR A 564 10.56 -6.82 12.20
N PHE A 565 11.45 -7.77 12.55
CA PHE A 565 11.54 -9.02 11.79
C PHE A 565 10.27 -9.86 11.88
N LEU A 566 9.65 -9.94 13.07
CA LEU A 566 8.42 -10.70 13.22
C LEU A 566 7.28 -10.14 12.36
N PRO A 567 6.92 -8.84 12.42
CA PRO A 567 5.94 -8.23 11.52
C PRO A 567 6.28 -8.38 10.04
N LEU A 568 7.55 -8.20 9.65
CA LEU A 568 7.99 -8.35 8.27
C LEU A 568 7.72 -9.77 7.73
N VAL A 569 8.15 -10.80 8.48
CA VAL A 569 7.97 -12.19 8.06
C VAL A 569 6.50 -12.59 8.12
N ASP A 570 5.74 -12.15 9.13
CA ASP A 570 4.30 -12.41 9.23
C ASP A 570 3.52 -11.78 8.09
N HIS A 571 3.85 -10.54 7.69
CA HIS A 571 3.22 -9.88 6.55
C HIS A 571 3.46 -10.65 5.25
N ILE A 572 4.69 -11.07 5.00
CA ILE A 572 5.06 -11.72 3.73
C ILE A 572 4.62 -13.19 3.66
N VAL A 573 4.77 -13.93 4.75
CA VAL A 573 4.54 -15.39 4.78
C VAL A 573 3.21 -15.75 5.45
N GLY A 574 2.85 -15.06 6.53
CA GLY A 574 1.59 -15.27 7.25
C GLY A 574 0.38 -14.66 6.55
N GLY A 575 0.60 -13.67 5.68
CA GLY A 575 -0.47 -12.94 4.98
C GLY A 575 -1.29 -12.04 5.90
N GLY A 576 -0.80 -11.78 7.12
CA GLY A 576 -1.47 -10.94 8.10
C GLY A 576 -1.34 -9.45 7.75
N PRO A 577 -2.45 -8.69 7.64
CA PRO A 577 -2.39 -7.24 7.37
C PRO A 577 -1.81 -6.46 8.56
N ALA A 578 -1.80 -7.04 9.77
CA ALA A 578 -1.32 -6.42 10.99
C ALA A 578 0.18 -6.07 10.97
N GLY A 579 0.98 -6.83 10.20
CA GLY A 579 2.43 -6.60 10.10
C GLY A 579 2.81 -5.41 9.22
N ARG A 580 1.94 -5.02 8.28
CA ARG A 580 2.24 -4.02 7.24
C ARG A 580 2.48 -2.63 7.82
N ASP A 581 1.76 -2.25 8.87
CA ASP A 581 1.90 -0.94 9.52
C ASP A 581 3.29 -0.72 10.13
N PHE A 582 4.00 -1.79 10.54
CA PHE A 582 5.39 -1.70 11.00
C PHE A 582 6.39 -1.43 9.88
N LEU A 583 5.98 -1.45 8.61
CA LEU A 583 6.93 -1.29 7.50
C LEU A 583 7.01 0.15 6.99
N TRP A 584 6.08 1.02 7.40
CA TRP A 584 6.01 2.39 6.88
C TRP A 584 5.56 3.44 7.91
N ARG A 585 4.81 3.09 8.97
CA ARG A 585 4.42 4.08 9.98
C ARG A 585 5.64 4.43 10.81
N HIS A 586 5.92 5.73 10.92
CA HIS A 586 7.12 6.26 11.56
C HIS A 586 7.31 5.69 12.96
N TYR A 587 8.56 5.44 13.33
CA TYR A 587 8.93 4.83 14.62
C TYR A 587 8.42 5.65 15.82
N GLU A 588 8.33 6.97 15.63
CA GLU A 588 7.77 8.00 16.48
C GLU A 588 6.30 7.72 16.82
N ALA A 589 5.55 7.22 15.85
CA ALA A 589 4.11 6.99 15.90
C ALA A 589 3.77 5.54 16.29
N PHE A 590 4.49 4.57 15.73
CA PHE A 590 4.20 3.16 15.88
C PHE A 590 5.48 2.32 15.88
N GLN A 591 5.79 1.74 17.05
CA GLN A 591 6.99 0.93 17.27
C GLN A 591 6.68 -0.28 18.15
N PRO A 592 7.53 -1.32 18.16
CA PRO A 592 7.40 -2.44 19.08
C PRO A 592 7.36 -1.97 20.55
N ILE A 593 6.45 -2.53 21.35
CA ILE A 593 6.14 -2.03 22.70
C ILE A 593 7.37 -2.00 23.63
N SER A 594 8.18 -3.06 23.62
CA SER A 594 9.42 -3.12 24.42
C SER A 594 10.67 -2.65 23.68
N ALA A 595 10.55 -2.09 22.47
CA ALA A 595 11.69 -1.44 21.83
C ALA A 595 12.03 -0.12 22.57
N PRO A 596 13.29 0.35 22.50
CA PRO A 596 13.68 1.62 23.10
C PRO A 596 12.80 2.75 22.55
N PRO A 597 12.10 3.52 23.40
CA PRO A 597 11.23 4.57 22.93
C PRO A 597 12.04 5.65 22.20
N ASN A 598 11.41 6.29 21.22
CA ASN A 598 11.93 7.55 20.71
C ASN A 598 11.93 8.60 21.86
N GLY A 599 12.98 9.42 21.96
CA GLY A 599 13.09 10.49 22.97
C GLY A 599 14.37 10.52 23.79
N ASN A 600 15.32 9.59 23.58
CA ASN A 600 16.68 9.70 24.16
C ASN A 600 17.68 10.38 23.21
N GLY A 601 17.21 10.93 22.08
CA GLY A 601 18.04 11.62 21.08
C GLY A 601 19.11 10.76 20.39
N CYS A 602 19.04 9.43 20.51
CA CYS A 602 20.04 8.50 19.97
C CYS A 602 19.42 7.30 19.24
N ILE A 603 18.09 7.16 19.20
CA ILE A 603 17.41 6.09 18.46
C ILE A 603 16.57 6.79 17.40
N VAL A 604 17.01 6.66 16.16
CA VAL A 604 16.32 7.11 14.96
C VAL A 604 16.23 5.89 14.06
N VAL A 605 15.03 5.59 13.58
CA VAL A 605 14.72 4.43 12.76
C VAL A 605 13.95 4.90 11.54
N ASN A 606 14.59 4.90 10.38
CA ASN A 606 13.93 5.29 9.14
C ASN A 606 13.35 4.06 8.48
N LEU A 607 12.08 4.15 8.09
CA LEU A 607 11.33 3.08 7.43
C LEU A 607 11.04 3.44 5.98
N GLU A 608 11.50 2.61 5.07
CA GLU A 608 11.25 2.76 3.64
C GLU A 608 10.41 1.59 3.14
N LEU A 609 9.32 1.90 2.43
CA LEU A 609 8.46 0.94 1.74
C LEU A 609 8.10 1.49 0.35
N HIS A 610 8.54 0.78 -0.68
CA HIS A 610 8.05 0.92 -2.05
C HIS A 610 7.33 -0.36 -2.43
N GLU A 611 6.05 -0.26 -2.78
CA GLU A 611 5.29 -1.40 -3.26
C GLU A 611 5.59 -1.63 -4.73
N LYS A 612 5.59 -2.90 -5.14
CA LYS A 612 5.83 -3.26 -6.53
C LYS A 612 4.90 -2.50 -7.48
N ASP A 613 5.49 -1.92 -8.52
CA ASP A 613 4.75 -1.31 -9.64
C ASP A 613 3.70 -2.26 -10.19
N GLY A 614 2.46 -1.78 -10.30
CA GLY A 614 1.33 -2.59 -10.72
C GLY A 614 0.07 -1.76 -10.96
N PRO A 615 -1.05 -2.41 -11.34
CA PRO A 615 -2.32 -1.72 -11.62
C PRO A 615 -2.93 -1.03 -10.39
N ALA A 616 -2.40 -1.28 -9.19
CA ALA A 616 -2.80 -0.64 -7.94
C ALA A 616 -1.98 0.62 -7.62
N VAL A 617 -0.97 0.97 -8.43
CA VAL A 617 -0.11 2.13 -8.22
C VAL A 617 -0.24 3.07 -9.41
N PHE A 618 -0.69 4.29 -9.16
CA PHE A 618 -0.62 5.39 -10.10
C PHE A 618 0.59 6.27 -9.78
N VAL A 619 1.61 6.20 -10.64
CA VAL A 619 2.80 7.05 -10.53
C VAL A 619 2.49 8.45 -11.04
N ILE A 620 2.54 9.45 -10.15
CA ILE A 620 2.50 10.86 -10.54
C ILE A 620 3.87 11.26 -11.06
N ASP A 621 4.91 10.98 -10.27
CA ASP A 621 6.30 11.22 -10.65
C ASP A 621 7.24 10.24 -9.95
N ASP A 622 7.93 9.40 -10.72
CA ASP A 622 9.02 8.54 -10.22
C ASP A 622 10.38 9.07 -10.68
N PHE A 623 10.43 10.20 -11.40
CA PHE A 623 11.62 10.79 -12.01
C PHE A 623 12.39 9.87 -12.99
N GLN A 624 11.81 8.73 -13.42
CA GLN A 624 12.54 7.75 -14.23
C GLN A 624 12.42 8.00 -15.74
N THR A 625 11.35 8.65 -16.20
CA THR A 625 11.01 8.75 -17.63
C THR A 625 11.18 10.13 -18.25
N ASN A 626 10.83 11.20 -17.52
CA ASN A 626 10.88 12.58 -18.04
C ASN A 626 11.99 13.36 -17.33
N ASP A 627 13.12 13.57 -18.03
CA ASP A 627 14.37 14.11 -17.46
C ASP A 627 14.37 15.63 -17.18
N GLY A 628 13.22 16.21 -16.83
CA GLY A 628 13.07 17.66 -16.74
C GLY A 628 12.21 18.10 -15.57
N LEU A 629 12.75 19.00 -14.76
CA LEU A 629 12.14 19.58 -13.55
C LEU A 629 10.70 20.13 -13.71
N ALA A 630 10.27 20.43 -14.94
CA ALA A 630 8.96 21.00 -15.21
C ALA A 630 7.94 19.98 -15.75
N LEU A 631 8.30 18.69 -15.82
CA LEU A 631 7.47 17.64 -16.39
C LEU A 631 7.60 16.35 -15.56
N SER A 632 6.50 15.92 -14.97
CA SER A 632 6.43 14.70 -14.16
C SER A 632 6.52 13.46 -15.03
N SER A 633 6.81 12.30 -14.44
CA SER A 633 6.87 11.02 -15.17
C SER A 633 5.51 10.58 -15.73
N SER A 634 4.39 11.03 -15.16
CA SER A 634 3.04 10.93 -15.75
C SER A 634 2.79 11.88 -16.94
N GLY A 635 3.79 12.69 -17.33
CA GLY A 635 3.75 13.59 -18.47
C GLY A 635 3.00 14.91 -18.20
N GLN A 636 2.82 15.28 -16.93
CA GLN A 636 2.09 16.47 -16.51
C GLN A 636 3.03 17.58 -16.04
N SER A 637 2.56 18.83 -16.04
CA SER A 637 3.39 19.96 -15.66
C SER A 637 3.76 19.93 -14.17
N VAL A 638 5.02 20.25 -13.88
CA VAL A 638 5.52 20.51 -12.53
C VAL A 638 5.89 21.98 -12.42
N THR A 639 5.43 22.65 -11.37
CA THR A 639 5.73 24.07 -11.11
C THR A 639 6.22 24.26 -9.69
N PHE A 640 7.18 25.15 -9.48
CA PHE A 640 7.78 25.35 -8.17
C PHE A 640 8.48 26.70 -8.06
N ASN A 641 8.74 27.11 -6.82
CA ASN A 641 9.62 28.25 -6.48
C ASN A 641 10.72 27.88 -5.46
N VAL A 642 10.88 26.59 -5.14
CA VAL A 642 12.04 26.07 -4.38
C VAL A 642 13.36 26.39 -5.11
N THR A 643 14.45 26.45 -4.36
CA THR A 643 15.79 26.71 -4.91
C THR A 643 16.58 25.42 -5.07
N ASP A 644 17.69 25.49 -5.81
CA ASP A 644 18.63 24.37 -6.00
C ASP A 644 17.96 23.07 -6.45
N ALA A 645 16.86 23.19 -7.20
CA ALA A 645 16.11 22.08 -7.75
C ALA A 645 16.97 21.38 -8.82
N SER A 646 17.17 20.08 -8.64
CA SER A 646 17.89 19.25 -9.60
C SER A 646 17.26 17.87 -9.65
N GLU A 647 16.98 17.40 -10.85
CA GLU A 647 16.62 16.02 -11.11
C GLU A 647 17.84 15.31 -11.70
N GLY A 648 18.09 14.10 -11.24
CA GLY A 648 19.31 13.41 -11.60
C GLY A 648 19.41 12.04 -10.96
N ARG A 649 20.54 11.39 -11.26
CA ARG A 649 20.87 10.09 -10.70
C ARG A 649 21.07 10.22 -9.19
N LEU A 650 20.53 9.27 -8.43
CA LEU A 650 20.75 9.13 -7.00
C LEU A 650 22.15 8.57 -6.68
N ASP A 651 23.20 9.21 -7.22
CA ASP A 651 24.61 8.97 -6.90
C ASP A 651 25.32 10.26 -6.48
N ASP A 652 26.18 10.08 -5.50
CA ASP A 652 27.29 10.94 -5.15
C ASP A 652 28.45 10.70 -6.14
N LYS A 653 28.85 11.74 -6.87
CA LYS A 653 29.76 11.65 -8.02
C LYS A 653 31.20 11.96 -7.67
N ASP A 654 31.43 12.71 -6.60
CA ASP A 654 32.77 13.17 -6.20
C ASP A 654 33.38 12.28 -5.10
N GLY A 655 32.59 11.39 -4.48
CA GLY A 655 33.03 10.47 -3.45
C GLY A 655 33.24 11.16 -2.10
N THR A 656 32.72 12.37 -1.91
CA THR A 656 32.73 13.09 -0.64
C THR A 656 31.31 13.39 -0.17
N LEU A 657 31.10 13.32 1.15
CA LEU A 657 29.81 13.66 1.74
C LEU A 657 29.64 15.18 1.96
N ASP A 658 30.63 15.97 1.53
CA ASP A 658 30.58 17.42 1.64
C ASP A 658 29.56 17.98 0.66
N TRP A 659 28.81 18.98 1.10
CA TRP A 659 27.94 19.70 0.20
C TRP A 659 28.72 20.48 -0.86
N ASP A 660 28.50 20.17 -2.13
CA ASP A 660 28.88 20.98 -3.29
C ASP A 660 27.67 21.22 -4.21
N GLY A 661 27.39 22.48 -4.53
CA GLY A 661 26.32 22.83 -5.48
C GLY A 661 26.56 22.30 -6.92
N THR A 662 27.78 21.86 -7.25
CA THR A 662 28.06 21.18 -8.53
C THR A 662 27.70 19.70 -8.52
N ASP A 663 27.56 19.09 -7.35
CA ASP A 663 27.01 17.74 -7.17
C ASP A 663 25.80 17.74 -6.23
N PRO A 664 24.61 18.13 -6.71
CA PRO A 664 23.45 18.38 -5.85
C PRO A 664 22.93 17.14 -5.08
N PHE A 665 23.45 15.95 -5.40
CA PHE A 665 23.11 14.65 -4.82
C PHE A 665 24.18 14.10 -3.85
N ASN A 666 25.13 14.91 -3.36
CA ASN A 666 26.07 14.48 -2.32
C ASN A 666 25.34 13.73 -1.18
N GLY A 667 25.89 12.58 -0.78
CA GLY A 667 25.30 11.67 0.19
C GLY A 667 24.32 10.63 -0.36
N MET A 668 23.94 10.69 -1.63
CA MET A 668 23.11 9.66 -2.26
C MET A 668 23.95 8.46 -2.71
N THR A 669 23.61 7.28 -2.22
CA THR A 669 24.38 6.04 -2.48
C THR A 669 23.52 4.91 -3.05
N ARG A 670 22.45 5.30 -3.74
CA ARG A 670 21.45 4.41 -4.34
C ARG A 670 21.94 3.84 -5.66
N ASN A 671 22.70 4.62 -6.43
CA ASN A 671 23.41 4.14 -7.62
C ASN A 671 24.91 4.00 -7.33
N VAL A 672 25.48 2.83 -7.63
CA VAL A 672 26.94 2.58 -7.46
C VAL A 672 27.63 2.39 -8.79
N ARG A 673 26.91 1.84 -9.76
CA ARG A 673 27.46 1.45 -11.05
C ARG A 673 26.81 2.27 -12.16
N PRO A 674 27.49 2.49 -13.30
CA PRO A 674 26.89 3.17 -14.46
C PRO A 674 25.59 2.51 -14.99
N ALA A 675 25.38 1.23 -14.67
CA ALA A 675 24.18 0.48 -15.04
C ALA A 675 23.03 0.62 -14.03
N ASP A 676 23.28 1.12 -12.82
CA ASP A 676 22.24 1.58 -11.90
C ASP A 676 21.77 2.94 -12.40
N LYS A 677 20.45 3.16 -12.49
CA LYS A 677 19.86 4.29 -13.23
C LYS A 677 18.78 5.02 -12.45
N GLN A 678 18.64 4.72 -11.15
CA GLN A 678 17.58 5.35 -10.37
C GLN A 678 17.79 6.84 -10.32
N LYS A 679 16.75 7.58 -10.67
CA LYS A 679 16.73 9.03 -10.58
C LYS A 679 15.85 9.46 -9.44
N GLY A 680 16.03 10.71 -9.04
CA GLY A 680 15.15 11.40 -8.12
C GLY A 680 15.35 12.90 -8.26
N MET A 681 14.71 13.65 -7.38
CA MET A 681 14.83 15.10 -7.34
C MET A 681 15.35 15.56 -5.99
N VAL A 682 16.15 16.62 -5.98
CA VAL A 682 16.60 17.30 -4.77
C VAL A 682 16.30 18.79 -4.87
N PHE A 683 15.88 19.42 -3.78
CA PHE A 683 15.55 20.85 -3.74
C PHE A 683 15.72 21.44 -2.33
N SER A 684 15.80 22.77 -2.27
CA SER A 684 16.03 23.54 -1.05
C SER A 684 14.91 24.57 -0.82
N PHE A 685 14.65 24.89 0.44
CA PHE A 685 13.79 26.00 0.84
C PHE A 685 14.37 26.68 2.07
N ASP A 686 14.30 28.00 2.16
CA ASP A 686 14.96 28.79 3.20
C ASP A 686 14.14 30.03 3.53
N ALA A 687 13.61 30.10 4.75
CA ALA A 687 13.04 31.28 5.40
C ALA A 687 11.94 32.05 4.63
N VAL A 688 11.43 31.51 3.51
CA VAL A 688 10.32 32.05 2.73
C VAL A 688 9.36 30.92 2.31
N PRO A 689 8.04 31.17 2.26
CA PRO A 689 7.09 30.18 1.77
C PRO A 689 7.45 29.74 0.35
N SER A 690 7.67 28.44 0.20
CA SER A 690 8.07 27.79 -1.05
C SER A 690 7.10 26.65 -1.37
N PHE A 691 7.11 26.16 -2.61
CA PHE A 691 6.29 25.03 -3.01
C PHE A 691 6.87 24.30 -4.22
N ILE A 692 6.43 23.06 -4.36
CA ILE A 692 6.45 22.30 -5.62
C ILE A 692 5.09 21.65 -5.84
N GLU A 693 4.57 21.73 -7.06
CA GLU A 693 3.24 21.29 -7.45
C GLU A 693 3.30 20.46 -8.72
N TRP A 694 2.74 19.26 -8.66
CA TRP A 694 2.53 18.34 -9.77
C TRP A 694 1.07 18.42 -10.22
N ALA A 695 0.85 18.69 -11.50
CA ALA A 695 -0.47 18.47 -12.09
C ALA A 695 -0.78 16.97 -12.18
N VAL A 696 -2.02 16.59 -11.89
CA VAL A 696 -2.52 15.21 -12.03
C VAL A 696 -3.12 15.03 -13.40
N ASP A 697 -2.85 13.89 -14.05
CA ASP A 697 -3.39 13.58 -15.36
C ASP A 697 -4.93 13.60 -15.28
N PRO A 698 -5.64 14.40 -16.11
CA PRO A 698 -7.09 14.40 -16.14
C PRO A 698 -7.73 13.01 -16.30
N ALA A 699 -7.05 12.08 -16.98
CA ALA A 699 -7.51 10.69 -17.12
C ALA A 699 -7.39 9.86 -15.83
N GLN A 700 -6.55 10.28 -14.89
CA GLN A 700 -6.32 9.68 -13.56
C GLN A 700 -6.80 10.61 -12.43
N SER A 701 -7.59 11.64 -12.74
CA SER A 701 -8.05 12.63 -11.76
C SER A 701 -9.04 12.08 -10.72
N ASN A 702 -9.59 10.89 -10.94
CA ASN A 702 -10.44 10.22 -9.97
C ASN A 702 -9.61 9.35 -9.04
N LEU A 703 -9.35 9.87 -7.84
CA LEU A 703 -8.63 9.20 -6.75
C LEU A 703 -9.58 8.73 -5.64
N ALA A 704 -10.90 8.70 -5.88
CA ALA A 704 -11.88 8.35 -4.84
C ALA A 704 -11.82 6.87 -4.41
N ASP A 705 -11.37 5.99 -5.32
CA ASP A 705 -11.22 4.55 -5.09
C ASP A 705 -9.81 4.15 -4.64
N ASP A 706 -8.91 5.13 -4.46
CA ASP A 706 -7.54 4.90 -4.03
C ASP A 706 -7.38 5.20 -2.52
N THR A 707 -6.42 4.54 -1.89
CA THR A 707 -6.28 4.57 -0.43
C THR A 707 -5.29 5.64 0.04
N TYR A 708 -4.10 5.69 -0.54
CA TYR A 708 -2.99 6.53 -0.05
C TYR A 708 -2.39 7.39 -1.15
N LEU A 709 -2.07 8.64 -0.82
CA LEU A 709 -0.97 9.37 -1.44
C LEU A 709 0.31 8.95 -0.73
N SER A 710 1.32 8.51 -1.48
CA SER A 710 2.58 7.99 -0.96
C SER A 710 3.77 8.70 -1.62
N PHE A 711 4.81 8.98 -0.85
CA PHE A 711 6.10 9.44 -1.39
C PHE A 711 7.24 9.07 -0.47
N ARG A 712 8.43 8.90 -1.04
CA ARG A 712 9.68 8.69 -0.30
C ARG A 712 10.54 9.94 -0.31
N ALA A 713 10.94 10.42 0.86
CA ALA A 713 11.78 11.60 1.02
C ALA A 713 12.95 11.36 1.99
N CYS A 714 14.04 12.11 1.81
CA CYS A 714 15.18 12.13 2.72
C CYS A 714 15.70 13.56 2.91
N GLN A 715 16.43 13.82 4.00
CA GLN A 715 17.20 15.07 4.13
C GLN A 715 18.58 14.96 3.45
N GLY A 716 19.03 16.04 2.83
CA GLY A 716 20.35 16.11 2.21
C GLY A 716 21.46 16.26 3.25
N THR A 717 22.40 15.31 3.31
CA THR A 717 23.53 15.31 4.24
C THR A 717 24.42 16.53 4.08
N ARG A 718 24.88 17.07 5.21
CA ARG A 718 25.83 18.21 5.33
C ARG A 718 25.45 19.51 4.62
N HIS A 719 24.30 19.58 3.96
CA HIS A 719 23.79 20.82 3.37
C HIS A 719 23.62 21.88 4.48
N PRO A 720 24.00 23.14 4.26
CA PRO A 720 23.89 24.20 5.27
C PRO A 720 22.50 24.29 5.92
N LEU A 721 21.43 24.17 5.13
CA LEU A 721 20.04 24.21 5.62
C LEU A 721 19.64 22.97 6.44
N THR A 722 20.26 21.81 6.19
CA THR A 722 20.06 20.61 7.02
C THR A 722 20.83 20.75 8.34
N ALA A 723 22.10 21.13 8.25
CA ALA A 723 23.01 21.24 9.39
C ALA A 723 22.66 22.40 10.34
N ALA A 724 21.90 23.39 9.89
CA ALA A 724 21.45 24.52 10.69
C ALA A 724 20.46 24.10 11.81
N THR A 725 19.63 23.08 11.57
CA THR A 725 18.58 22.68 12.50
C THR A 725 18.78 21.28 13.10
N LEU A 726 19.21 20.28 12.30
CA LEU A 726 19.40 18.89 12.74
C LEU A 726 18.23 18.30 13.53
N GLN A 727 17.08 18.22 12.87
CA GLN A 727 15.85 17.60 13.37
C GLN A 727 15.02 17.11 12.17
N ASP A 728 13.96 16.37 12.44
CA ASP A 728 12.95 16.01 11.43
C ASP A 728 12.44 17.23 10.65
N VAL A 729 12.43 17.12 9.32
CA VAL A 729 11.81 18.12 8.44
C VAL A 729 10.34 17.76 8.24
N THR A 730 9.47 18.71 8.52
CA THR A 730 8.01 18.60 8.36
C THR A 730 7.51 19.65 7.36
N PHE A 731 6.48 19.33 6.59
CA PHE A 731 5.87 20.23 5.63
C PHE A 731 4.40 19.90 5.35
N GLU A 732 3.70 20.79 4.65
CA GLU A 732 2.30 20.58 4.25
C GLU A 732 2.21 19.88 2.88
N VAL A 733 1.32 18.90 2.78
CA VAL A 733 0.92 18.26 1.52
C VAL A 733 -0.51 18.67 1.21
N SER A 734 -0.75 19.09 -0.01
CA SER A 734 -1.99 19.70 -0.48
C SER A 734 -2.56 18.93 -1.67
N LEU A 735 -3.86 18.66 -1.66
CA LEU A 735 -4.63 18.22 -2.84
C LEU A 735 -5.52 19.36 -3.31
N ARG A 736 -5.55 19.60 -4.63
CA ARG A 736 -6.47 20.57 -5.26
C ARG A 736 -7.33 19.89 -6.32
N ASP A 737 -8.63 20.17 -6.32
CA ASP A 737 -9.56 19.71 -7.34
C ASP A 737 -9.75 20.71 -8.49
N ASN A 738 -10.40 20.26 -9.56
CA ASN A 738 -10.64 21.09 -10.75
C ASN A 738 -11.63 22.26 -10.56
N LEU A 739 -12.18 22.44 -9.36
CA LEU A 739 -12.98 23.59 -8.95
C LEU A 739 -12.15 24.59 -8.13
N GLY A 740 -10.86 24.28 -7.89
CA GLY A 740 -9.93 25.09 -7.12
C GLY A 740 -10.04 24.90 -5.61
N VAL A 741 -10.80 23.92 -5.13
CA VAL A 741 -10.88 23.60 -3.70
C VAL A 741 -9.59 22.90 -3.28
N THR A 742 -9.00 23.28 -2.15
CA THR A 742 -7.73 22.72 -1.65
C THR A 742 -7.88 22.26 -0.21
N SER A 743 -7.39 21.06 0.10
CA SER A 743 -7.20 20.55 1.46
C SER A 743 -5.73 20.28 1.72
N ARG A 744 -5.26 20.49 2.97
CA ARG A 744 -3.84 20.45 3.35
C ARG A 744 -3.63 19.66 4.63
N ILE A 745 -2.59 18.84 4.67
CA ILE A 745 -2.20 18.03 5.82
C ILE A 745 -0.70 18.21 6.06
N VAL A 746 -0.32 18.57 7.29
CA VAL A 746 1.10 18.58 7.70
C VAL A 746 1.54 17.15 7.96
N ILE A 747 2.68 16.71 7.41
CA ILE A 747 3.10 15.29 7.49
C ILE A 747 3.33 14.79 8.91
N ASP A 748 3.76 15.67 9.83
CA ASP A 748 3.97 15.34 11.25
C ASP A 748 2.67 15.12 12.03
N SER A 749 1.50 15.36 11.42
CA SER A 749 0.20 15.15 12.06
C SER A 749 -0.01 13.69 12.47
N TYR A 750 0.64 12.75 11.77
CA TYR A 750 0.61 11.31 12.05
C TYR A 750 1.73 10.85 13.00
N GLY A 751 2.60 11.77 13.42
CA GLY A 751 3.83 11.51 14.17
C GLY A 751 5.04 11.38 13.25
N GLY A 752 6.14 12.04 13.62
CA GLY A 752 7.41 12.03 12.89
C GLY A 752 7.55 13.15 11.86
N GLY A 753 8.30 12.86 10.80
CA GLY A 753 8.76 13.78 9.77
C GLY A 753 9.89 13.13 8.99
N ILE A 754 10.61 13.87 8.14
CA ILE A 754 11.75 13.30 7.41
C ILE A 754 12.98 13.42 8.30
N ALA A 755 13.48 12.31 8.84
CA ALA A 755 14.56 12.30 9.82
C ALA A 755 15.90 12.88 9.32
N GLU A 756 16.68 13.48 10.22
CA GLU A 756 18.00 14.03 9.88
C GLU A 756 19.06 12.94 9.65
N PRO A 757 20.08 13.18 8.81
CA PRO A 757 21.14 12.21 8.57
C PRO A 757 21.97 11.95 9.84
N TYR A 758 22.43 10.71 10.03
CA TYR A 758 23.27 10.36 11.18
C TYR A 758 24.58 11.16 11.21
N GLN A 759 24.86 11.79 12.37
CA GLN A 759 25.92 12.80 12.54
C GLN A 759 27.34 12.20 12.68
N ARG A 760 27.73 11.33 11.75
CA ARG A 760 29.06 10.74 11.64
C ARG A 760 30.02 11.62 10.85
N THR A 761 31.30 11.61 11.22
CA THR A 761 32.38 12.34 10.52
C THR A 761 33.21 11.42 9.62
N GLY A 762 33.96 12.02 8.69
CA GLY A 762 34.81 11.33 7.70
C GLY A 762 34.33 11.58 6.27
N LEU A 763 35.18 11.36 5.27
CA LEU A 763 34.89 11.68 3.85
C LEU A 763 34.45 13.14 3.68
N GLY A 764 35.37 14.05 4.04
CA GLY A 764 35.15 15.50 3.99
C GLY A 764 34.89 16.18 5.35
N PRO A 765 34.95 17.53 5.45
CA PRO A 765 34.55 18.31 6.61
C PRO A 765 33.07 18.16 7.02
N GLY A 766 32.82 18.22 8.33
CA GLY A 766 31.48 18.25 8.90
C GLY A 766 31.00 16.87 9.41
N ALA A 767 29.72 16.82 9.73
CA ALA A 767 29.04 15.64 10.26
C ALA A 767 27.72 15.41 9.51
N GLY A 768 27.43 14.15 9.23
CA GLY A 768 26.35 13.71 8.36
C GLY A 768 26.83 12.53 7.52
N TRP A 769 25.98 11.51 7.36
CA TRP A 769 26.28 10.29 6.63
C TRP A 769 25.40 10.14 5.39
N GLY A 770 24.76 8.98 5.16
CA GLY A 770 23.93 8.75 3.98
C GLY A 770 22.60 9.50 4.02
N ASN A 771 22.08 9.80 2.82
CA ASN A 771 20.73 10.30 2.64
C ASN A 771 19.77 9.10 2.68
N GLU A 772 19.07 8.94 3.80
CA GLU A 772 18.24 7.78 4.11
C GLU A 772 16.78 8.13 3.82
N PHE A 773 16.19 7.53 2.79
CA PHE A 773 14.78 7.75 2.45
C PHE A 773 13.86 7.13 3.51
N GLU A 774 12.74 7.80 3.73
CA GLU A 774 11.65 7.38 4.57
C GLU A 774 10.33 7.59 3.84
N THR A 775 9.37 6.70 4.07
CA THR A 775 8.07 6.73 3.41
C THR A 775 7.07 7.58 4.18
N ILE A 776 6.35 8.43 3.47
CA ILE A 776 5.16 9.12 3.96
C ILE A 776 3.95 8.56 3.23
N ARG A 777 2.91 8.17 3.99
CA ARG A 777 1.60 7.84 3.44
C ARG A 777 0.53 8.67 4.10
N ILE A 778 -0.29 9.33 3.28
CA ILE A 778 -1.43 10.13 3.70
C ILE A 778 -2.67 9.49 3.09
N ARG A 779 -3.63 9.09 3.91
CA ARG A 779 -4.88 8.52 3.41
C ARG A 779 -5.65 9.59 2.64
N LEU A 780 -6.10 9.28 1.43
CA LEU A 780 -6.76 10.26 0.56
C LEU A 780 -8.06 10.80 1.17
N THR A 781 -8.81 9.96 1.88
CA THR A 781 -10.03 10.38 2.57
C THR A 781 -9.78 11.35 3.73
N ASP A 782 -8.56 11.42 4.26
CA ASP A 782 -8.24 12.36 5.35
C ASP A 782 -8.25 13.81 4.86
N PHE A 783 -8.07 14.04 3.55
CA PHE A 783 -8.26 15.36 2.92
C PHE A 783 -9.73 15.80 2.86
N LEU A 784 -10.68 14.89 3.12
CA LEU A 784 -12.12 15.18 3.16
C LEU A 784 -12.63 15.52 4.56
N ALA A 785 -11.84 15.26 5.60
CA ALA A 785 -12.25 15.43 6.99
C ALA A 785 -12.79 16.83 7.25
N ASP A 786 -13.79 16.93 8.14
CA ASP A 786 -14.46 18.19 8.50
C ASP A 786 -15.06 18.95 7.31
N GLY A 787 -15.38 18.27 6.21
CA GLY A 787 -16.17 18.80 5.10
C GLY A 787 -15.43 19.84 4.27
N THR A 788 -14.16 19.58 3.94
CA THR A 788 -13.29 20.49 3.17
C THR A 788 -13.89 20.90 1.81
N GLY A 789 -14.83 20.12 1.29
CA GLY A 789 -15.45 20.31 -0.02
C GLY A 789 -14.58 19.84 -1.18
N LEU A 790 -13.39 19.27 -0.90
CA LEU A 790 -12.51 18.69 -1.90
C LEU A 790 -13.22 17.50 -2.58
N ASN A 791 -13.12 17.41 -3.90
CA ASN A 791 -13.65 16.29 -4.65
C ASN A 791 -12.52 15.35 -5.14
N LEU A 792 -12.34 14.21 -4.46
CA LEU A 792 -11.35 13.19 -4.86
C LEU A 792 -11.59 12.63 -6.26
N ALA A 793 -12.80 12.73 -6.82
CA ALA A 793 -13.08 12.25 -8.16
C ALA A 793 -12.53 13.15 -9.29
N ARG A 794 -11.94 14.31 -8.94
CA ARG A 794 -11.52 15.36 -9.89
C ARG A 794 -10.27 16.12 -9.43
N ILE A 795 -9.31 15.42 -8.84
CA ILE A 795 -8.05 16.01 -8.41
C ILE A 795 -7.26 16.49 -9.64
N GLU A 796 -6.81 17.74 -9.59
CA GLU A 796 -6.02 18.36 -10.65
C GLU A 796 -4.55 18.57 -10.25
N ALA A 797 -4.23 18.59 -8.95
CA ALA A 797 -2.86 18.81 -8.50
C ALA A 797 -2.58 18.23 -7.10
N VAL A 798 -1.34 17.77 -6.94
CA VAL A 798 -0.70 17.48 -5.65
C VAL A 798 0.42 18.49 -5.42
N ARG A 799 0.52 19.06 -4.22
CA ARG A 799 1.50 20.11 -3.92
C ARG A 799 2.15 19.92 -2.56
N PHE A 800 3.45 20.14 -2.48
CA PHE A 800 4.17 20.31 -1.22
C PHE A 800 4.34 21.79 -0.96
N ASP A 801 3.82 22.26 0.17
CA ASP A 801 3.95 23.61 0.68
C ASP A 801 5.03 23.61 1.79
N LEU A 802 6.05 24.45 1.64
CA LEU A 802 7.32 24.38 2.39
C LEU A 802 7.67 25.75 2.98
N GLY A 803 8.51 25.77 4.02
CA GLY A 803 9.01 27.01 4.63
C GLY A 803 8.05 27.62 5.66
N PRO A 804 8.28 28.88 6.08
CA PRO A 804 7.53 29.48 7.18
C PRO A 804 6.02 29.46 6.98
N GLY A 805 5.30 28.88 7.94
CA GLY A 805 3.84 28.70 7.89
C GLY A 805 3.37 27.35 7.36
N HIS A 806 4.28 26.52 6.84
CA HIS A 806 3.99 25.21 6.27
C HIS A 806 4.93 24.14 6.84
N GLY A 807 5.09 24.08 8.17
CA GLY A 807 6.01 23.16 8.84
C GLY A 807 7.39 23.78 9.14
N SER A 808 8.47 23.10 8.75
CA SER A 808 9.84 23.56 8.95
C SER A 808 10.14 24.85 8.16
N ASN A 809 10.96 25.74 8.74
CA ASN A 809 11.29 27.02 8.10
C ASN A 809 12.30 26.88 6.95
N GLU A 810 13.16 25.88 7.02
CA GLU A 810 14.25 25.65 6.08
C GLU A 810 14.57 24.15 5.98
N GLY A 811 15.18 23.74 4.87
CA GLY A 811 15.62 22.36 4.67
C GLY A 811 16.14 22.08 3.27
N ARG A 812 16.80 20.93 3.14
CA ARG A 812 17.22 20.32 1.87
C ARG A 812 16.62 18.92 1.80
N LEU A 813 15.76 18.68 0.82
CA LEU A 813 15.07 17.41 0.64
C LEU A 813 15.49 16.72 -0.64
N GLY A 814 15.50 15.38 -0.60
CA GLY A 814 15.50 14.52 -1.78
C GLY A 814 14.19 13.75 -1.85
N LEU A 815 13.69 13.50 -3.07
CA LEU A 815 12.52 12.70 -3.40
C LEU A 815 12.91 11.59 -4.37
N ASP A 816 12.36 10.40 -4.15
CA ASP A 816 12.50 9.26 -5.07
C ASP A 816 11.21 9.03 -5.88
N ASP A 817 10.04 9.31 -5.29
CA ASP A 817 8.75 9.13 -5.96
C ASP A 817 7.64 10.00 -5.36
N LEU A 818 6.53 10.07 -6.10
CA LEU A 818 5.21 10.53 -5.69
C LEU A 818 4.16 9.67 -6.40
N GLU A 819 3.37 8.94 -5.61
CA GLU A 819 2.46 7.91 -6.10
C GLU A 819 1.11 7.96 -5.39
N VAL A 820 0.09 7.43 -6.06
CA VAL A 820 -1.22 7.11 -5.46
C VAL A 820 -1.39 5.60 -5.45
N ILE A 821 -1.78 5.04 -4.31
CA ILE A 821 -1.84 3.61 -4.05
C ILE A 821 -3.27 3.21 -3.70
N ARG A 822 -3.78 2.17 -4.36
CA ARG A 822 -5.09 1.57 -4.08
C ARG A 822 -5.06 0.60 -2.92
#